data_AF-A0A542HPL7-F1
#
_entry.id   AF-A0A542HPL7-F1
#
_cell.length_a   1.000
_cell.length_b   1.000
_cell.length_c   1.000
_cell.angle_alpha   90.00
_cell.angle_beta   90.00
_cell.angle_gamma   90.00
#
_symmetry.space_group_name_H-M   'P 1'
#
loop_
_entity.id
_entity.type
_entity.pdbx_description
1 polymer ?
#
loop_
_entity_poly.entity_id
_entity_poly.type
_entity_poly.pdbx_seq_one_letter_code
_entity_poly.pdbx_strand_id
1 'polypeptide(L)'
;MNRHGSARLRLVAASAVLAAGLTPLLPSTAVADTPQETVVPATLRDTYTSAALRTASGHGGHDSAGLQGVFHTLEGTSGVLWTRYSDGETVRVPTAPLGTVGAPTGTDVLAYHHADGRVDFWDASDGATRGLRVPAGLGYLTSFDNLTVAYESGTGEEGNATRIVHLLTPGSDGTTGDSVVTGGPAGLVLGFAVGADARTLYFRGSVDGQQVGLAAVDRATGEVRGWSGPIPVGYSQVNLGGGHVVVSASGKATVLVFPPDLSAAPVEVALQGVGDGPDVARDLTVVGDWLVNGTTTTTAQPLTGGDRVTLLRSSAQGTAAGADGAAVKIGRVGTDDWGIQRIIPGADGGPPVVTLLKALPKPPRRIQGLSLEQGRLVVLDHYGTGVRADWVRTVSPSGTPSFGERSAFTTDVPMVTCAATDVACAQVRGTADGRIAWLTHDLNTDRIKVHGPDGGLWERTGLPLGGQINDVSGRYLLYTAPGQQYVYRIGSAGAPVVTRTPGPAALSGNLLWTTGTTPGTVAAYDLTAGKTTETVTTDAGCTPTELQALGRWLYWTCEGRAGVYDRTAKKSVPVPADEAELGDGYVVTHDKQAGKLTLTTVADGTPSGRVVGDLPDTGVSQRDVRWTVDESGGNAAYVDGQERVHLVPSGVRQQPLSLLDVPQGATEVSPTTSPVLTDVLLSKPAAGWTLTVRDKATGKVVGGTDGGTLRGELKVPWSTSATAGAVLPNGFYDWTLSVTPADGVGAPLQTRGTVRMVRGNAVFHDYVGPGAKPDGAGDLLTMPSSGTLTYQQGTGQGTFSGQVSGSGWPTGIKAVPIGDLSGDRCNDVLVRLGGGALRLYRTGCGGAVRPTSPYTTLGTSGWTQFDILTSPGDVTKDGRPDLIARNPSNGRVYLYKGTAAGKLAAPVKLYDNWKTYKKITGVGDLNGDGIGDLIAQDTSNNLYRYIGKGNGTFSARVKLFANWGASYNAVAGAGDITGDGKADLVVRDTAGGLYRLPGTGTGTFGARVKIGAGWQNYKGIF
;
A
#
# COMPACT_ATOMS: atom_id res chain seq x y z
N MET A 1 13.77 46.28 -14.43
CA MET A 1 15.13 45.92 -13.95
C MET A 1 15.39 46.66 -12.65
N ASN A 2 15.77 46.09 -11.50
CA ASN A 2 15.49 44.78 -10.92
C ASN A 2 15.70 44.96 -9.40
N ARG A 3 14.88 44.29 -8.59
CA ARG A 3 14.97 44.07 -7.11
C ARG A 3 14.58 45.25 -6.19
N HIS A 4 13.33 45.23 -5.76
CA HIS A 4 12.94 45.76 -4.44
C HIS A 4 12.48 44.61 -3.55
N GLY A 5 13.08 44.54 -2.36
CA GLY A 5 12.64 43.69 -1.27
C GLY A 5 11.33 44.20 -0.68
N SER A 6 10.54 43.28 -0.15
CA SER A 6 9.35 43.61 0.62
C SER A 6 9.22 42.62 1.77
N ALA A 7 9.59 43.09 2.96
CA ALA A 7 9.14 42.52 4.21
C ALA A 7 7.60 42.56 4.23
N ARG A 8 6.95 41.45 4.59
CA ARG A 8 5.52 41.46 4.94
C ARG A 8 5.34 41.02 6.39
N LEU A 9 4.85 42.01 7.14
CA LEU A 9 4.33 41.99 8.51
C LEU A 9 3.39 40.81 8.76
N ARG A 10 3.54 40.23 9.95
CA ARG A 10 2.52 39.43 10.63
C ARG A 10 1.36 40.35 11.04
N LEU A 11 0.16 40.09 10.52
CA LEU A 11 -1.07 40.70 11.00
C LEU A 11 -1.62 39.83 12.14
N VAL A 12 -1.52 40.32 13.37
CA VAL A 12 -2.32 39.83 14.51
C VAL A 12 -3.55 40.73 14.55
N ALA A 13 -4.70 40.21 14.13
CA ALA A 13 -5.97 40.90 14.29
C ALA A 13 -6.60 40.49 15.63
N ALA A 14 -6.46 41.36 16.61
CA ALA A 14 -7.32 41.39 17.79
C ALA A 14 -8.48 42.36 17.48
N SER A 15 -9.72 41.87 17.54
CA SER A 15 -10.91 42.70 17.44
C SER A 15 -11.78 42.45 18.66
N ALA A 16 -11.98 43.50 19.45
CA ALA A 16 -12.81 43.54 20.62
C ALA A 16 -14.07 44.39 20.34
N VAL A 17 -15.22 43.83 20.74
CA VAL A 17 -16.49 44.46 21.18
C VAL A 17 -17.32 45.28 20.16
N LEU A 18 -18.53 44.78 19.89
CA LEU A 18 -19.76 45.57 20.03
C LEU A 18 -20.87 44.69 20.61
N ALA A 19 -21.31 45.02 21.83
CA ALA A 19 -22.47 44.43 22.48
C ALA A 19 -23.67 45.37 22.26
N ALA A 20 -24.74 44.87 21.67
CA ALA A 20 -26.08 45.44 21.75
C ALA A 20 -27.10 44.30 21.67
N GLY A 21 -28.02 44.29 22.62
CA GLY A 21 -28.72 43.10 23.07
C GLY A 21 -29.78 42.55 22.11
N LEU A 22 -29.86 41.21 22.11
CA LEU A 22 -31.08 40.45 21.87
C LEU A 22 -31.10 39.33 22.92
N THR A 23 -32.24 39.20 23.59
CA THR A 23 -32.64 38.18 24.56
C THR A 23 -32.07 36.78 24.30
N PRO A 24 -31.70 36.01 25.34
CA PRO A 24 -31.27 34.63 25.15
C PRO A 24 -32.49 33.79 24.73
N LEU A 25 -32.63 33.55 23.44
CA LEU A 25 -33.28 32.32 22.99
C LEU A 25 -32.41 31.20 23.56
N LEU A 26 -33.00 30.42 24.46
CA LEU A 26 -32.46 29.14 24.91
C LEU A 26 -31.87 28.41 23.69
N PRO A 27 -30.66 27.84 23.77
CA PRO A 27 -30.18 26.98 22.70
C PRO A 27 -31.23 25.86 22.57
N SER A 28 -32.02 25.90 21.50
CA SER A 28 -32.63 24.68 21.01
C SER A 28 -31.46 23.73 20.86
N THR A 29 -31.49 22.63 21.60
CA THR A 29 -30.61 21.50 21.37
C THR A 29 -30.75 21.14 19.90
N ALA A 30 -29.84 21.66 19.07
CA ALA A 30 -29.65 21.15 17.74
C ALA A 30 -29.32 19.68 17.98
N VAL A 31 -30.26 18.82 17.57
CA VAL A 31 -30.01 17.39 17.43
C VAL A 31 -28.70 17.30 16.67
N ALA A 32 -27.66 16.73 17.27
CA ALA A 32 -26.41 16.54 16.58
C ALA A 32 -26.74 15.78 15.28
N ASP A 33 -26.47 16.40 14.13
CA ASP A 33 -26.72 15.78 12.84
C ASP A 33 -26.09 14.39 12.84
N THR A 34 -26.89 13.39 12.46
CA THR A 34 -26.43 12.02 12.30
C THR A 34 -25.16 12.05 11.46
N PRO A 35 -24.01 11.52 11.94
CA PRO A 35 -22.75 11.68 11.23
C PRO A 35 -22.88 11.06 9.83
N GLN A 36 -22.68 11.91 8.82
CA GLN A 36 -23.03 11.60 7.43
C GLN A 36 -22.06 10.56 6.87
N GLU A 37 -22.62 9.55 6.21
CA GLU A 37 -21.87 8.55 5.46
C GLU A 37 -21.29 9.15 4.16
N THR A 38 -20.16 8.61 3.71
CA THR A 38 -19.60 8.89 2.38
C THR A 38 -19.63 7.64 1.52
N VAL A 39 -20.20 7.76 0.31
CA VAL A 39 -20.29 6.66 -0.65
C VAL A 39 -19.22 6.80 -1.72
N VAL A 40 -18.32 5.84 -1.80
CA VAL A 40 -17.39 5.63 -2.90
C VAL A 40 -18.15 5.01 -4.07
N PRO A 41 -18.20 5.66 -5.24
CA PRO A 41 -18.84 5.09 -6.42
C PRO A 41 -18.21 3.76 -6.81
N ALA A 42 -19.03 2.86 -7.35
CA ALA A 42 -18.56 1.59 -7.86
C ALA A 42 -17.55 1.80 -9.00
N THR A 43 -16.47 1.03 -9.00
CA THR A 43 -15.49 1.07 -10.09
C THR A 43 -16.05 0.28 -11.25
N LEU A 44 -16.19 0.87 -12.43
CA LEU A 44 -16.68 0.16 -13.61
C LEU A 44 -15.58 -0.72 -14.23
N ARG A 45 -15.97 -1.81 -14.89
CA ARG A 45 -15.07 -2.60 -15.72
C ARG A 45 -14.57 -1.81 -16.93
N ASP A 46 -13.46 -2.24 -17.50
CA ASP A 46 -12.95 -1.66 -18.75
C ASP A 46 -13.81 -2.10 -19.95
N THR A 47 -14.46 -3.27 -19.84
CA THR A 47 -15.34 -3.86 -20.84
C THR A 47 -16.81 -3.63 -20.49
N TYR A 48 -17.59 -3.29 -21.52
CA TYR A 48 -19.04 -3.22 -21.46
C TYR A 48 -19.66 -4.57 -21.12
N THR A 49 -20.92 -4.57 -20.66
CA THR A 49 -21.69 -5.82 -20.50
C THR A 49 -21.72 -6.55 -21.84
N SER A 50 -21.32 -7.81 -21.83
CA SER A 50 -21.29 -8.62 -23.05
C SER A 50 -22.69 -9.12 -23.42
N ALA A 51 -23.00 -9.08 -24.71
CA ALA A 51 -24.17 -9.71 -25.28
C ALA A 51 -23.75 -10.34 -26.62
N ALA A 52 -24.47 -11.36 -27.05
CA ALA A 52 -24.28 -11.95 -28.37
C ALA A 52 -25.64 -12.21 -29.00
N LEU A 53 -25.81 -11.77 -30.24
CA LEU A 53 -27.01 -12.06 -31.01
C LEU A 53 -27.06 -13.58 -31.29
N ARG A 54 -28.24 -14.20 -31.14
CA ARG A 54 -28.42 -15.63 -31.44
C ARG A 54 -28.34 -15.80 -32.97
N THR A 55 -27.44 -16.64 -33.49
CA THR A 55 -27.28 -16.88 -34.95
C THR A 55 -27.29 -15.60 -35.81
N ALA A 56 -26.32 -14.70 -35.58
CA ALA A 56 -26.13 -13.55 -36.45
C ALA A 56 -25.27 -13.88 -37.69
N SER A 57 -25.44 -13.09 -38.74
CA SER A 57 -24.77 -13.26 -40.04
C SER A 57 -25.13 -14.61 -40.68
N GLY A 58 -26.36 -15.08 -40.44
CA GLY A 58 -26.89 -16.30 -41.00
C GLY A 58 -27.19 -16.12 -42.48
N HIS A 59 -26.33 -16.63 -43.36
CA HIS A 59 -26.49 -16.61 -44.83
C HIS A 59 -27.70 -17.42 -45.37
N GLY A 60 -28.62 -17.78 -44.47
CA GLY A 60 -29.78 -18.63 -44.68
C GLY A 60 -31.10 -17.98 -44.25
N GLY A 61 -31.11 -16.69 -43.84
CA GLY A 61 -32.31 -16.01 -43.33
C GLY A 61 -32.80 -16.50 -41.95
N HIS A 62 -31.92 -17.13 -41.17
CA HIS A 62 -32.21 -17.63 -39.82
C HIS A 62 -31.64 -16.69 -38.74
N ASP A 63 -31.62 -15.39 -39.01
CA ASP A 63 -31.09 -14.42 -38.08
C ASP A 63 -32.00 -14.25 -36.85
N SER A 64 -31.45 -13.70 -35.77
CA SER A 64 -32.16 -13.50 -34.49
C SER A 64 -33.17 -12.36 -34.48
N ALA A 65 -33.22 -11.53 -35.53
CA ALA A 65 -34.00 -10.29 -35.53
C ALA A 65 -35.35 -10.52 -36.23
N GLY A 66 -36.44 -10.32 -35.49
CA GLY A 66 -37.80 -10.32 -36.00
C GLY A 66 -38.31 -8.92 -36.34
N LEU A 67 -39.63 -8.80 -36.49
CA LEU A 67 -40.33 -7.54 -36.73
C LEU A 67 -40.46 -6.71 -35.46
N GLN A 68 -40.57 -7.37 -34.31
CA GLN A 68 -40.87 -6.73 -33.02
C GLN A 68 -39.72 -6.80 -32.02
N GLY A 69 -38.75 -7.68 -32.20
CA GLY A 69 -37.62 -7.79 -31.29
C GLY A 69 -36.50 -8.69 -31.80
N VAL A 70 -35.50 -8.90 -30.94
CA VAL A 70 -34.27 -9.64 -31.28
C VAL A 70 -33.89 -10.65 -30.22
N PHE A 71 -33.51 -11.86 -30.65
CA PHE A 71 -32.98 -12.91 -29.78
C PHE A 71 -31.49 -12.74 -29.51
N HIS A 72 -31.09 -12.77 -28.24
CA HIS A 72 -29.70 -12.64 -27.85
C HIS A 72 -29.41 -13.39 -26.54
N THR A 73 -28.14 -13.55 -26.23
CA THR A 73 -27.67 -13.87 -24.88
C THR A 73 -27.16 -12.59 -24.22
N LEU A 74 -27.15 -12.59 -22.89
CA LEU A 74 -26.66 -11.47 -22.10
C LEU A 74 -25.81 -12.02 -20.96
N GLU A 75 -24.69 -11.35 -20.70
CA GLU A 75 -23.83 -11.65 -19.57
C GLU A 75 -24.62 -11.78 -18.25
N GLY A 76 -24.22 -12.71 -17.39
CA GLY A 76 -24.86 -12.94 -16.10
C GLY A 76 -26.24 -13.60 -16.17
N THR A 77 -26.74 -13.90 -17.37
CA THR A 77 -28.03 -14.57 -17.57
C THR A 77 -27.87 -15.91 -18.25
N SER A 78 -28.51 -16.95 -17.73
CA SER A 78 -28.60 -18.26 -18.37
C SER A 78 -29.73 -18.29 -19.42
N GLY A 79 -29.43 -18.78 -20.63
CA GLY A 79 -30.43 -19.00 -21.67
C GLY A 79 -30.53 -17.87 -22.70
N VAL A 80 -31.54 -17.96 -23.56
CA VAL A 80 -31.84 -16.97 -24.60
C VAL A 80 -32.79 -15.92 -24.04
N LEU A 81 -32.60 -14.69 -24.48
CA LEU A 81 -33.43 -13.55 -24.19
C LEU A 81 -33.99 -12.99 -25.49
N TRP A 82 -35.15 -12.35 -25.42
CA TRP A 82 -35.71 -11.57 -26.52
C TRP A 82 -35.89 -10.14 -26.06
N THR A 83 -35.38 -9.17 -26.83
CA THR A 83 -35.54 -7.74 -26.52
C THR A 83 -36.46 -7.09 -27.55
N ARG A 84 -37.55 -6.48 -27.06
CA ARG A 84 -38.57 -5.81 -27.87
C ARG A 84 -38.10 -4.45 -28.35
N TYR A 85 -38.39 -4.09 -29.60
CA TYR A 85 -37.96 -2.84 -30.23
C TYR A 85 -38.66 -1.59 -29.72
N SER A 86 -39.92 -1.69 -29.29
CA SER A 86 -40.74 -0.53 -28.92
C SER A 86 -40.30 0.15 -27.62
N ASP A 87 -39.75 -0.62 -26.68
CA ASP A 87 -39.43 -0.18 -25.31
C ASP A 87 -38.06 -0.67 -24.80
N GLY A 88 -37.38 -1.57 -25.52
CA GLY A 88 -36.12 -2.17 -25.08
C GLY A 88 -36.28 -3.15 -23.91
N GLU A 89 -37.52 -3.55 -23.58
CA GLU A 89 -37.78 -4.56 -22.57
C GLU A 89 -37.23 -5.91 -23.01
N THR A 90 -36.64 -6.64 -22.06
CA THR A 90 -36.05 -7.95 -22.31
C THR A 90 -36.83 -9.01 -21.54
N VAL A 91 -37.32 -10.02 -22.26
CA VAL A 91 -38.01 -11.17 -21.67
C VAL A 91 -37.16 -12.43 -21.79
N ARG A 92 -37.29 -13.33 -20.82
CA ARG A 92 -36.61 -14.62 -20.85
C ARG A 92 -37.36 -15.57 -21.78
N VAL A 93 -36.63 -16.14 -22.74
CA VAL A 93 -37.17 -17.21 -23.59
C VAL A 93 -37.36 -18.48 -22.74
N PRO A 94 -38.51 -19.16 -22.84
CA PRO A 94 -38.73 -20.44 -22.16
C PRO A 94 -37.61 -21.45 -22.45
N THR A 95 -37.26 -22.24 -21.44
CA THR A 95 -36.23 -23.28 -21.61
C THR A 95 -36.74 -24.33 -22.59
N ALA A 96 -35.92 -24.65 -23.59
CA ALA A 96 -36.23 -25.68 -24.57
C ALA A 96 -36.49 -27.02 -23.86
N PRO A 97 -37.52 -27.80 -24.25
CA PRO A 97 -37.72 -29.15 -23.71
C PRO A 97 -36.48 -30.04 -23.93
N LEU A 98 -36.20 -30.94 -22.98
CA LEU A 98 -35.08 -31.89 -23.08
C LEU A 98 -35.18 -32.70 -24.38
N GLY A 99 -34.11 -32.72 -25.17
CA GLY A 99 -34.07 -33.44 -26.45
C GLY A 99 -34.50 -32.63 -27.68
N THR A 100 -34.70 -31.31 -27.55
CA THR A 100 -35.05 -30.42 -28.68
C THR A 100 -33.88 -29.57 -29.16
N VAL A 101 -33.89 -29.23 -30.46
CA VAL A 101 -32.98 -28.24 -31.04
C VAL A 101 -33.80 -26.99 -31.36
N GLY A 102 -33.60 -25.92 -30.57
CA GLY A 102 -34.26 -24.62 -30.78
C GLY A 102 -33.45 -23.71 -31.70
N ALA A 103 -34.01 -23.38 -32.86
CA ALA A 103 -33.42 -22.52 -33.88
C ALA A 103 -34.30 -21.29 -34.18
N PRO A 104 -33.71 -20.10 -34.36
CA PRO A 104 -34.43 -18.94 -34.86
C PRO A 104 -34.79 -19.09 -36.34
N THR A 105 -35.87 -18.42 -36.70
CA THR A 105 -36.54 -18.62 -37.99
C THR A 105 -36.45 -17.39 -38.90
N GLY A 106 -35.66 -16.38 -38.51
CA GLY A 106 -35.61 -15.08 -39.18
C GLY A 106 -36.74 -14.13 -38.80
N THR A 107 -37.57 -14.49 -37.82
CA THR A 107 -38.67 -13.67 -37.28
C THR A 107 -38.64 -13.65 -35.75
N ASP A 108 -39.69 -13.13 -35.11
CA ASP A 108 -39.89 -13.18 -33.65
C ASP A 108 -40.21 -14.61 -33.12
N VAL A 109 -40.07 -15.63 -33.97
CA VAL A 109 -40.41 -17.03 -33.69
C VAL A 109 -39.17 -17.91 -33.55
N LEU A 110 -39.15 -18.75 -32.52
CA LEU A 110 -38.21 -19.87 -32.36
C LEU A 110 -38.89 -21.19 -32.71
N ALA A 111 -38.27 -21.97 -33.59
CA ALA A 111 -38.71 -23.32 -33.93
C ALA A 111 -37.95 -24.36 -33.08
N TYR A 112 -38.69 -25.22 -32.40
CA TYR A 112 -38.16 -26.35 -31.63
C TYR A 112 -38.49 -27.65 -32.36
N HIS A 113 -37.47 -28.28 -32.94
CA HIS A 113 -37.61 -29.58 -33.59
C HIS A 113 -37.39 -30.70 -32.56
N HIS A 114 -38.35 -31.63 -32.51
CA HIS A 114 -38.37 -32.78 -31.61
C HIS A 114 -37.96 -34.06 -32.36
N ALA A 115 -37.33 -34.99 -31.65
CA ALA A 115 -36.89 -36.26 -32.24
C ALA A 115 -38.04 -37.13 -32.80
N ASP A 116 -39.27 -36.89 -32.38
CA ASP A 116 -40.46 -37.62 -32.84
C ASP A 116 -41.15 -36.99 -34.07
N GLY A 117 -40.52 -35.98 -34.68
CA GLY A 117 -41.01 -35.28 -35.88
C GLY A 117 -41.98 -34.13 -35.60
N ARG A 118 -42.19 -33.74 -34.33
CA ARG A 118 -42.93 -32.53 -33.98
C ARG A 118 -42.06 -31.28 -34.17
N VAL A 119 -42.65 -30.18 -34.61
CA VAL A 119 -42.05 -28.85 -34.64
C VAL A 119 -42.95 -27.88 -33.88
N ASP A 120 -42.43 -27.29 -32.80
CA ASP A 120 -43.14 -26.26 -32.03
C ASP A 120 -42.57 -24.88 -32.36
N PHE A 121 -43.41 -23.96 -32.81
CA PHE A 121 -43.09 -22.56 -33.08
C PHE A 121 -43.54 -21.71 -31.90
N TRP A 122 -42.58 -21.19 -31.13
CA TRP A 122 -42.85 -20.26 -30.04
C TRP A 122 -42.59 -18.84 -30.49
N ASP A 123 -43.62 -18.00 -30.37
CA ASP A 123 -43.60 -16.60 -30.78
C ASP A 123 -43.34 -15.71 -29.56
N ALA A 124 -42.26 -14.92 -29.58
CA ALA A 124 -41.88 -14.07 -28.47
C ALA A 124 -42.77 -12.82 -28.34
N SER A 125 -43.51 -12.46 -29.39
CA SER A 125 -44.37 -11.26 -29.39
C SER A 125 -45.64 -11.44 -28.56
N ASP A 126 -46.25 -12.62 -28.63
CA ASP A 126 -47.51 -12.97 -27.95
C ASP A 126 -47.34 -14.11 -26.92
N GLY A 127 -46.18 -14.78 -26.90
CA GLY A 127 -45.87 -15.91 -26.03
C GLY A 127 -46.53 -17.22 -26.43
N ALA A 128 -47.25 -17.27 -27.56
CA ALA A 128 -47.98 -18.43 -28.01
C ALA A 128 -47.07 -19.48 -28.65
N THR A 129 -47.46 -20.76 -28.49
CA THR A 129 -46.81 -21.87 -29.18
C THR A 129 -47.77 -22.49 -30.19
N ARG A 130 -47.32 -22.62 -31.44
CA ARG A 130 -48.06 -23.25 -32.54
C ARG A 130 -47.27 -24.47 -33.00
N GLY A 131 -47.88 -25.65 -33.01
CA GLY A 131 -47.19 -26.90 -33.34
C GLY A 131 -47.66 -27.49 -34.66
N LEU A 132 -46.76 -28.17 -35.37
CA LEU A 132 -47.11 -29.11 -36.43
C LEU A 132 -46.35 -30.42 -36.27
N ARG A 133 -46.82 -31.46 -36.96
CA ARG A 133 -46.09 -32.72 -37.07
C ARG A 133 -45.67 -32.93 -38.52
N VAL A 134 -44.38 -33.18 -38.75
CA VAL A 134 -43.86 -33.53 -40.08
C VAL A 134 -44.49 -34.87 -40.49
N PRO A 135 -45.21 -34.94 -41.62
CA PRO A 135 -45.83 -36.17 -42.10
C PRO A 135 -44.83 -37.32 -42.26
N ALA A 136 -45.28 -38.55 -42.02
CA ALA A 136 -44.44 -39.74 -42.18
C ALA A 136 -44.00 -39.88 -43.66
N GLY A 137 -42.70 -40.10 -43.88
CA GLY A 137 -42.09 -40.16 -45.21
C GLY A 137 -41.40 -38.87 -45.65
N LEU A 138 -41.69 -37.74 -45.00
CA LEU A 138 -41.00 -36.47 -45.24
C LEU A 138 -39.85 -36.27 -44.25
N GLY A 139 -38.73 -35.74 -44.75
CA GLY A 139 -37.61 -35.27 -43.95
C GLY A 139 -37.73 -33.78 -43.62
N TYR A 140 -37.28 -33.35 -42.44
CA TYR A 140 -37.17 -31.94 -42.06
C TYR A 140 -35.94 -31.29 -42.71
N LEU A 141 -36.08 -30.12 -43.34
CA LEU A 141 -34.94 -29.30 -43.78
C LEU A 141 -34.69 -28.14 -42.84
N THR A 142 -35.67 -27.23 -42.71
CA THR A 142 -35.52 -26.00 -41.94
C THR A 142 -36.87 -25.37 -41.64
N SER A 143 -36.87 -24.28 -40.87
CA SER A 143 -38.07 -23.53 -40.50
C SER A 143 -37.88 -22.03 -40.70
N PHE A 144 -38.91 -21.36 -41.24
CA PHE A 144 -38.97 -19.91 -41.39
C PHE A 144 -40.32 -19.42 -40.88
N ASP A 145 -40.32 -18.42 -40.00
CA ASP A 145 -41.54 -17.99 -39.31
C ASP A 145 -42.27 -19.20 -38.67
N ASN A 146 -43.54 -19.42 -39.03
CA ASN A 146 -44.35 -20.56 -38.62
C ASN A 146 -44.42 -21.67 -39.69
N LEU A 147 -43.50 -21.70 -40.64
CA LEU A 147 -43.47 -22.65 -41.75
C LEU A 147 -42.30 -23.63 -41.59
N THR A 148 -42.56 -24.93 -41.75
CA THR A 148 -41.51 -25.95 -41.89
C THR A 148 -41.31 -26.30 -43.36
N VAL A 149 -40.07 -26.22 -43.84
CA VAL A 149 -39.68 -26.74 -45.15
C VAL A 149 -39.27 -28.20 -44.96
N ALA A 150 -40.01 -29.10 -45.58
CA ALA A 150 -39.76 -30.54 -45.58
C ALA A 150 -39.44 -31.04 -46.99
N TYR A 151 -38.98 -32.29 -47.10
CA TYR A 151 -38.70 -32.90 -48.39
C TYR A 151 -39.07 -34.37 -48.45
N GLU A 152 -39.48 -34.81 -49.63
CA GLU A 152 -39.57 -36.21 -49.98
C GLU A 152 -38.38 -36.57 -50.88
N SER A 153 -37.72 -37.69 -50.59
CA SER A 153 -36.67 -38.24 -51.44
C SER A 153 -37.26 -39.27 -52.41
N GLY A 154 -36.95 -39.10 -53.69
CA GLY A 154 -37.28 -40.04 -54.75
C GLY A 154 -36.05 -40.39 -55.60
N THR A 155 -36.25 -41.31 -56.54
CA THR A 155 -35.28 -41.64 -57.58
C THR A 155 -35.93 -41.35 -58.92
N GLY A 156 -35.34 -40.48 -59.73
CA GLY A 156 -35.83 -40.16 -61.06
C GLY A 156 -35.62 -41.32 -62.05
N GLU A 157 -36.21 -41.21 -63.24
CA GLU A 157 -36.20 -42.26 -64.28
C GLU A 157 -34.77 -42.65 -64.75
N GLU A 158 -33.79 -41.78 -64.56
CA GLU A 158 -32.36 -42.01 -64.90
C GLU A 158 -31.50 -42.45 -63.70
N GLY A 159 -32.10 -42.76 -62.54
CA GLY A 159 -31.38 -43.19 -61.34
C GLY A 159 -30.76 -42.05 -60.52
N ASN A 160 -31.05 -40.79 -60.84
CA ASN A 160 -30.65 -39.62 -60.06
C ASN A 160 -31.53 -39.44 -58.82
N ALA A 161 -30.96 -38.92 -57.73
CA ALA A 161 -31.74 -38.58 -56.54
C ALA A 161 -32.62 -37.36 -56.84
N THR A 162 -33.94 -37.51 -56.77
CA THR A 162 -34.89 -36.41 -56.90
C THR A 162 -35.35 -35.98 -55.50
N ARG A 163 -35.61 -34.69 -55.35
CA ARG A 163 -36.09 -34.12 -54.09
C ARG A 163 -37.28 -33.23 -54.34
N ILE A 164 -38.42 -33.62 -53.81
CA ILE A 164 -39.66 -32.84 -53.87
C ILE A 164 -39.73 -32.04 -52.56
N VAL A 165 -39.90 -30.73 -52.65
CA VAL A 165 -39.94 -29.84 -51.48
C VAL A 165 -41.40 -29.60 -51.08
N HIS A 166 -41.66 -29.69 -49.78
CA HIS A 166 -42.96 -29.51 -49.15
C HIS A 166 -42.92 -28.31 -48.20
N LEU A 167 -43.93 -27.45 -48.25
CA LEU A 167 -44.12 -26.32 -47.35
C LEU A 167 -45.22 -26.68 -46.35
N LEU A 168 -44.85 -26.91 -45.10
CA LEU A 168 -45.73 -27.38 -44.04
C LEU A 168 -46.13 -26.23 -43.12
N THR A 169 -47.43 -25.99 -42.95
CA THR A 169 -47.99 -24.96 -42.07
C THR A 169 -48.81 -25.57 -40.92
N PRO A 170 -48.79 -24.98 -39.72
CA PRO A 170 -49.63 -25.44 -38.61
C PRO A 170 -51.07 -25.01 -38.83
N GLY A 171 -52.00 -25.97 -38.80
CA GLY A 171 -53.44 -25.75 -38.80
C GLY A 171 -53.95 -25.33 -37.42
N SER A 172 -55.07 -24.59 -37.39
CA SER A 172 -55.68 -24.09 -36.15
C SER A 172 -56.23 -25.18 -35.22
N ASP A 173 -56.40 -26.41 -35.72
CA ASP A 173 -56.90 -27.61 -35.03
C ASP A 173 -55.79 -28.66 -34.76
N GLY A 174 -54.51 -28.30 -35.00
CA GLY A 174 -53.38 -29.22 -34.84
C GLY A 174 -53.10 -30.11 -36.06
N THR A 175 -53.82 -29.93 -37.17
CA THR A 175 -53.48 -30.55 -38.45
C THR A 175 -52.26 -29.88 -39.10
N THR A 176 -51.58 -30.56 -40.01
CA THR A 176 -50.47 -29.99 -40.81
C THR A 176 -50.97 -29.74 -42.23
N GLY A 177 -51.02 -28.48 -42.65
CA GLY A 177 -51.23 -28.14 -44.06
C GLY A 177 -49.95 -28.43 -44.85
N ASP A 178 -50.07 -29.07 -46.02
CA ASP A 178 -48.94 -29.44 -46.87
C ASP A 178 -49.14 -28.87 -48.29
N SER A 179 -48.17 -28.08 -48.75
CA SER A 179 -48.13 -27.52 -50.12
C SER A 179 -46.84 -27.95 -50.81
N VAL A 180 -46.98 -28.69 -51.91
CA VAL A 180 -45.84 -29.14 -52.72
C VAL A 180 -45.32 -27.98 -53.57
N VAL A 181 -43.99 -27.80 -53.61
CA VAL A 181 -43.37 -26.78 -54.44
C VAL A 181 -43.43 -27.18 -55.92
N THR A 182 -44.01 -26.32 -56.78
CA THR A 182 -44.27 -26.60 -58.20
C THR A 182 -44.00 -25.39 -59.10
N GLY A 183 -44.01 -25.55 -60.43
CA GLY A 183 -43.97 -24.43 -61.38
C GLY A 183 -42.57 -23.94 -61.83
N GLY A 184 -41.49 -24.64 -61.48
CA GLY A 184 -40.14 -24.30 -61.93
C GLY A 184 -39.84 -24.72 -63.38
N PRO A 185 -38.73 -24.23 -63.98
CA PRO A 185 -38.24 -24.74 -65.26
C PRO A 185 -38.05 -26.26 -65.22
N ALA A 186 -38.26 -26.91 -66.38
CA ALA A 186 -38.06 -28.36 -66.51
C ALA A 186 -36.63 -28.73 -66.06
N GLY A 187 -36.51 -29.80 -65.26
CA GLY A 187 -35.21 -30.24 -64.72
C GLY A 187 -34.72 -29.50 -63.48
N LEU A 188 -35.49 -28.54 -62.93
CA LEU A 188 -35.14 -27.86 -61.67
C LEU A 188 -35.21 -28.82 -60.48
N VAL A 189 -34.08 -28.97 -59.79
CA VAL A 189 -33.97 -29.65 -58.50
C VAL A 189 -33.64 -28.62 -57.43
N LEU A 190 -34.52 -28.48 -56.44
CA LEU A 190 -34.30 -27.57 -55.31
C LEU A 190 -33.43 -28.23 -54.23
N GLY A 191 -32.36 -27.54 -53.88
CA GLY A 191 -31.49 -27.73 -52.70
C GLY A 191 -32.00 -26.94 -51.49
N PHE A 192 -31.15 -26.68 -50.49
CA PHE A 192 -31.61 -26.05 -49.24
C PHE A 192 -32.17 -24.65 -49.46
N ALA A 193 -33.18 -24.29 -48.66
CA ALA A 193 -33.62 -22.91 -48.53
C ALA A 193 -32.49 -22.08 -47.90
N VAL A 194 -32.26 -20.88 -48.43
CA VAL A 194 -31.17 -19.96 -48.08
C VAL A 194 -31.69 -18.59 -47.62
N GLY A 195 -33.01 -18.45 -47.46
CA GLY A 195 -33.61 -17.29 -46.84
C GLY A 195 -35.10 -17.18 -47.15
N ALA A 196 -35.78 -16.35 -46.38
CA ALA A 196 -37.18 -16.02 -46.58
C ALA A 196 -37.40 -14.52 -46.38
N ASP A 197 -38.32 -13.95 -47.16
CA ASP A 197 -38.98 -12.71 -46.81
C ASP A 197 -40.46 -12.98 -46.45
N ALA A 198 -41.27 -11.91 -46.34
CA ALA A 198 -42.68 -12.02 -45.99
C ALA A 198 -43.52 -12.87 -46.97
N ARG A 199 -43.08 -13.04 -48.23
CA ARG A 199 -43.83 -13.71 -49.30
C ARG A 199 -43.05 -14.79 -50.05
N THR A 200 -41.73 -14.76 -50.01
CA THR A 200 -40.87 -15.55 -50.88
C THR A 200 -39.86 -16.34 -50.06
N LEU A 201 -39.72 -17.63 -50.37
CA LEU A 201 -38.60 -18.46 -49.96
C LEU A 201 -37.58 -18.54 -51.10
N TYR A 202 -36.32 -18.36 -50.76
CA TYR A 202 -35.23 -18.49 -51.71
C TYR A 202 -34.54 -19.82 -51.51
N PHE A 203 -34.47 -20.62 -52.57
CA PHE A 203 -33.82 -21.91 -52.59
C PHE A 203 -32.59 -21.88 -53.47
N ARG A 204 -31.53 -22.57 -53.06
CA ARG A 204 -30.53 -22.99 -54.04
C ARG A 204 -31.14 -24.05 -54.92
N GLY A 205 -30.93 -23.95 -56.23
CA GLY A 205 -31.42 -24.96 -57.18
C GLY A 205 -30.39 -25.22 -58.26
N SER A 206 -30.56 -26.33 -58.97
CA SER A 206 -29.84 -26.65 -60.19
C SER A 206 -30.82 -27.13 -61.24
N VAL A 207 -30.65 -26.73 -62.49
CA VAL A 207 -31.42 -27.23 -63.63
C VAL A 207 -30.53 -28.21 -64.40
N ASP A 208 -31.03 -29.41 -64.68
CA ASP A 208 -30.33 -30.44 -65.46
C ASP A 208 -28.90 -30.76 -64.98
N GLY A 209 -28.67 -30.70 -63.66
CA GLY A 209 -27.35 -30.95 -63.05
C GLY A 209 -26.28 -29.86 -63.30
N GLN A 210 -26.67 -28.69 -63.81
CA GLN A 210 -25.78 -27.55 -64.04
C GLN A 210 -25.41 -26.79 -62.74
N GLN A 211 -24.57 -25.75 -62.86
CA GLN A 211 -24.16 -24.87 -61.76
C GLN A 211 -25.38 -24.28 -61.01
N VAL A 212 -25.22 -24.14 -59.69
CA VAL A 212 -26.30 -23.76 -58.76
C VAL A 212 -26.67 -22.28 -58.92
N GLY A 213 -27.98 -22.00 -58.94
CA GLY A 213 -28.59 -20.67 -58.94
C GLY A 213 -29.60 -20.52 -57.79
N LEU A 214 -30.38 -19.44 -57.81
CA LEU A 214 -31.45 -19.14 -56.85
C LEU A 214 -32.83 -19.29 -57.49
N ALA A 215 -33.73 -19.98 -56.79
CA ALA A 215 -35.14 -20.07 -57.11
C ALA A 215 -35.97 -19.34 -56.04
N ALA A 216 -36.84 -18.42 -56.48
CA ALA A 216 -37.84 -17.77 -55.64
C ALA A 216 -39.12 -18.61 -55.64
N VAL A 217 -39.59 -19.01 -54.47
CA VAL A 217 -40.80 -19.81 -54.26
C VAL A 217 -41.78 -19.01 -53.43
N ASP A 218 -43.01 -18.88 -53.91
CA ASP A 218 -44.11 -18.27 -53.16
C ASP A 218 -44.39 -19.09 -51.90
N ARG A 219 -44.29 -18.44 -50.74
CA ARG A 219 -44.37 -19.09 -49.44
C ARG A 219 -45.79 -19.59 -49.12
N ALA A 220 -46.81 -18.99 -49.74
CA ALA A 220 -48.20 -19.35 -49.51
C ALA A 220 -48.69 -20.43 -50.48
N THR A 221 -48.26 -20.39 -51.75
CA THR A 221 -48.75 -21.31 -52.78
C THR A 221 -47.78 -22.44 -53.13
N GLY A 222 -46.50 -22.33 -52.77
CA GLY A 222 -45.44 -23.25 -53.22
C GLY A 222 -45.06 -23.05 -54.69
N GLU A 223 -45.54 -22.00 -55.36
CA GLU A 223 -45.24 -21.79 -56.78
C GLU A 223 -43.86 -21.13 -56.97
N VAL A 224 -43.01 -21.69 -57.83
CA VAL A 224 -41.74 -21.07 -58.23
C VAL A 224 -42.05 -19.84 -59.08
N ARG A 225 -41.69 -18.65 -58.57
CA ARG A 225 -41.95 -17.35 -59.21
C ARG A 225 -40.80 -16.84 -60.06
N GLY A 226 -39.58 -17.34 -59.83
CA GLY A 226 -38.40 -16.87 -60.56
C GLY A 226 -37.17 -17.76 -60.36
N TRP A 227 -36.29 -17.75 -61.36
CA TRP A 227 -35.03 -18.50 -61.38
C TRP A 227 -33.91 -17.59 -61.91
N SER A 228 -32.80 -17.51 -61.18
CA SER A 228 -31.70 -16.59 -61.50
C SER A 228 -30.76 -17.04 -62.62
N GLY A 229 -30.86 -18.31 -63.04
CA GLY A 229 -29.75 -18.94 -63.75
C GLY A 229 -28.56 -19.24 -62.82
N PRO A 230 -27.51 -19.88 -63.36
CA PRO A 230 -26.29 -20.19 -62.61
C PRO A 230 -25.61 -18.95 -62.03
N ILE A 231 -25.22 -19.03 -60.75
CA ILE A 231 -24.44 -17.98 -60.09
C ILE A 231 -22.94 -18.35 -60.16
N PRO A 232 -22.02 -17.35 -60.29
CA PRO A 232 -20.58 -17.61 -60.33
C PRO A 232 -20.06 -18.46 -59.17
N VAL A 233 -19.09 -19.33 -59.46
CA VAL A 233 -18.47 -20.22 -58.47
C VAL A 233 -17.88 -19.40 -57.31
N GLY A 234 -18.22 -19.79 -56.08
CA GLY A 234 -17.77 -19.12 -54.84
C GLY A 234 -18.78 -18.11 -54.28
N TYR A 235 -19.70 -17.59 -55.09
CA TYR A 235 -20.82 -16.74 -54.64
C TYR A 235 -21.94 -17.64 -54.14
N SER A 236 -22.16 -17.60 -52.83
CA SER A 236 -23.00 -18.60 -52.18
C SER A 236 -23.72 -18.06 -50.94
N GLN A 237 -23.21 -16.99 -50.33
CA GLN A 237 -23.82 -16.36 -49.18
C GLN A 237 -24.97 -15.47 -49.63
N VAL A 238 -26.18 -15.69 -49.10
CA VAL A 238 -27.38 -14.93 -49.48
C VAL A 238 -27.81 -14.05 -48.31
N ASN A 239 -28.05 -12.78 -48.59
CA ASN A 239 -28.60 -11.80 -47.67
C ASN A 239 -29.83 -11.15 -48.31
N LEU A 240 -30.90 -11.02 -47.52
CA LEU A 240 -32.18 -10.48 -47.96
C LEU A 240 -32.48 -9.20 -47.19
N GLY A 241 -33.01 -8.18 -47.86
CA GLY A 241 -33.43 -6.93 -47.21
C GLY A 241 -33.79 -5.84 -48.21
N GLY A 242 -34.73 -4.97 -47.85
CA GLY A 242 -35.15 -3.85 -48.71
C GLY A 242 -35.70 -4.25 -50.09
N GLY A 243 -36.21 -5.49 -50.23
CA GLY A 243 -36.65 -6.03 -51.52
C GLY A 243 -35.53 -6.52 -52.45
N HIS A 244 -34.28 -6.55 -51.97
CA HIS A 244 -33.12 -6.99 -52.73
C HIS A 244 -32.66 -8.38 -52.27
N VAL A 245 -32.13 -9.15 -53.23
CA VAL A 245 -31.43 -10.42 -52.97
C VAL A 245 -29.95 -10.20 -53.26
N VAL A 246 -29.13 -10.20 -52.22
CA VAL A 246 -27.69 -9.95 -52.34
C VAL A 246 -26.93 -11.26 -52.15
N VAL A 247 -26.12 -11.60 -53.14
CA VAL A 247 -25.28 -12.80 -53.12
C VAL A 247 -23.81 -12.40 -53.05
N SER A 248 -23.11 -12.88 -52.02
CA SER A 248 -21.69 -12.61 -51.80
C SER A 248 -20.85 -13.89 -51.83
N ALA A 249 -19.56 -13.69 -52.07
CA ALA A 249 -18.55 -14.72 -51.94
C ALA A 249 -17.64 -14.42 -50.75
N SER A 250 -17.23 -15.48 -50.04
CA SER A 250 -16.22 -15.33 -48.99
C SER A 250 -14.93 -14.78 -49.60
N GLY A 251 -14.38 -13.72 -49.00
CA GLY A 251 -13.13 -13.14 -49.48
C GLY A 251 -13.26 -12.09 -50.59
N LYS A 252 -14.47 -11.81 -51.12
CA LYS A 252 -14.65 -10.92 -52.28
C LYS A 252 -15.29 -9.59 -51.92
N ALA A 253 -14.69 -8.49 -52.39
CA ALA A 253 -15.20 -7.13 -52.17
C ALA A 253 -16.40 -6.78 -53.08
N THR A 254 -16.63 -7.56 -54.13
CA THR A 254 -17.77 -7.42 -55.03
C THR A 254 -18.91 -8.34 -54.60
N VAL A 255 -20.14 -7.83 -54.62
CA VAL A 255 -21.36 -8.60 -54.36
C VAL A 255 -22.32 -8.50 -55.55
N LEU A 256 -23.17 -9.50 -55.72
CA LEU A 256 -24.18 -9.56 -56.77
C LEU A 256 -25.52 -9.13 -56.17
N VAL A 257 -26.15 -8.11 -56.73
CA VAL A 257 -27.44 -7.59 -56.28
C VAL A 257 -28.49 -7.91 -57.33
N PHE A 258 -29.39 -8.83 -57.01
CA PHE A 258 -30.52 -9.17 -57.87
C PHE A 258 -31.69 -8.21 -57.61
N PRO A 259 -32.37 -7.75 -58.67
CA PRO A 259 -33.65 -7.06 -58.52
C PRO A 259 -34.74 -8.06 -58.05
N PRO A 260 -35.93 -7.57 -57.65
CA PRO A 260 -37.04 -8.43 -57.21
C PRO A 260 -37.42 -9.52 -58.22
N ASP A 261 -37.30 -9.22 -59.52
CA ASP A 261 -37.37 -10.21 -60.58
C ASP A 261 -36.02 -10.95 -60.71
N LEU A 262 -35.92 -12.12 -60.08
CA LEU A 262 -34.71 -12.94 -60.13
C LEU A 262 -34.28 -13.32 -61.55
N SER A 263 -35.17 -13.30 -62.55
CA SER A 263 -34.82 -13.68 -63.92
C SER A 263 -33.98 -12.61 -64.64
N ALA A 264 -33.92 -11.39 -64.11
CA ALA A 264 -33.05 -10.34 -64.60
C ALA A 264 -31.59 -10.51 -64.13
N ALA A 265 -30.64 -10.03 -64.94
CA ALA A 265 -29.22 -10.10 -64.60
C ALA A 265 -28.90 -9.27 -63.33
N PRO A 266 -28.04 -9.77 -62.43
CA PRO A 266 -27.65 -9.03 -61.23
C PRO A 266 -26.74 -7.86 -61.56
N VAL A 267 -26.77 -6.84 -60.69
CA VAL A 267 -25.81 -5.73 -60.71
C VAL A 267 -24.63 -6.07 -59.80
N GLU A 268 -23.40 -5.89 -60.28
CA GLU A 268 -22.20 -6.01 -59.45
C GLU A 268 -21.96 -4.72 -58.67
N VAL A 269 -21.90 -4.82 -57.33
CA VAL A 269 -21.61 -3.69 -56.45
C VAL A 269 -20.31 -3.96 -55.70
N ALA A 270 -19.33 -3.06 -55.86
CA ALA A 270 -18.06 -3.12 -55.14
C ALA A 270 -18.14 -2.36 -53.81
N LEU A 271 -17.72 -3.00 -52.72
CA LEU A 271 -17.59 -2.38 -51.40
C LEU A 271 -16.39 -1.40 -51.41
N GLN A 272 -16.67 -0.11 -51.45
CA GLN A 272 -15.62 0.91 -51.61
C GLN A 272 -14.66 0.96 -50.41
N GLY A 273 -13.37 1.18 -50.73
CA GLY A 273 -12.30 1.33 -49.75
C GLY A 273 -11.85 0.01 -49.08
N VAL A 274 -12.23 -1.15 -49.62
CA VAL A 274 -11.79 -2.48 -49.14
C VAL A 274 -11.38 -3.35 -50.32
N GLY A 275 -10.26 -4.08 -50.19
CA GLY A 275 -9.85 -5.10 -51.16
C GLY A 275 -10.42 -6.47 -50.82
N ASP A 276 -10.23 -7.43 -51.74
CA ASP A 276 -10.47 -8.85 -51.47
C ASP A 276 -9.70 -9.30 -50.21
N GLY A 277 -10.35 -10.09 -49.36
CA GLY A 277 -9.79 -10.53 -48.09
C GLY A 277 -10.84 -11.19 -47.19
N PRO A 278 -10.43 -12.02 -46.23
CA PRO A 278 -11.32 -12.94 -45.50
C PRO A 278 -12.49 -12.28 -44.76
N ASP A 279 -12.37 -11.00 -44.42
CA ASP A 279 -13.35 -10.27 -43.61
C ASP A 279 -14.22 -9.27 -44.40
N VAL A 280 -14.02 -9.13 -45.72
CA VAL A 280 -14.64 -8.03 -46.50
C VAL A 280 -16.16 -8.13 -46.60
N ALA A 281 -16.70 -9.34 -46.80
CA ALA A 281 -18.14 -9.61 -46.83
C ALA A 281 -18.64 -10.21 -45.50
N ARG A 282 -17.82 -10.21 -44.43
CA ARG A 282 -18.23 -10.73 -43.13
C ARG A 282 -19.25 -9.80 -42.49
N ASP A 283 -20.28 -10.38 -41.89
CA ASP A 283 -21.40 -9.68 -41.26
C ASP A 283 -22.18 -8.75 -42.22
N LEU A 284 -22.14 -9.07 -43.52
CA LEU A 284 -22.86 -8.37 -44.56
C LEU A 284 -24.36 -8.62 -44.42
N THR A 285 -25.15 -7.56 -44.52
CA THR A 285 -26.61 -7.58 -44.61
C THR A 285 -27.07 -6.42 -45.49
N VAL A 286 -28.39 -6.31 -45.72
CA VAL A 286 -29.01 -5.27 -46.54
C VAL A 286 -30.02 -4.50 -45.69
N VAL A 287 -29.88 -3.18 -45.63
CA VAL A 287 -30.81 -2.29 -44.91
C VAL A 287 -31.30 -1.22 -45.88
N GLY A 288 -32.56 -1.32 -46.32
CA GLY A 288 -33.07 -0.49 -47.42
C GLY A 288 -32.22 -0.67 -48.68
N ASP A 289 -31.76 0.44 -49.26
CA ASP A 289 -30.92 0.45 -50.46
C ASP A 289 -29.41 0.42 -50.17
N TRP A 290 -29.01 -0.12 -49.01
CA TRP A 290 -27.63 -0.07 -48.53
C TRP A 290 -27.11 -1.43 -48.05
N LEU A 291 -25.88 -1.75 -48.46
CA LEU A 291 -25.09 -2.88 -47.97
C LEU A 291 -24.43 -2.50 -46.64
N VAL A 292 -24.76 -3.21 -45.57
CA VAL A 292 -24.21 -2.96 -44.24
C VAL A 292 -23.26 -4.10 -43.87
N ASN A 293 -22.01 -3.78 -43.54
CA ASN A 293 -21.00 -4.79 -43.17
C ASN A 293 -19.95 -4.25 -42.19
N GLY A 294 -19.13 -5.17 -41.66
CA GLY A 294 -17.94 -4.85 -40.87
C GLY A 294 -17.96 -5.45 -39.47
N THR A 295 -16.79 -5.63 -38.87
CA THR A 295 -16.62 -6.58 -37.74
C THR A 295 -16.06 -5.93 -36.49
N THR A 296 -15.33 -4.84 -36.66
CA THR A 296 -14.87 -3.93 -35.59
C THR A 296 -15.45 -2.53 -35.75
N THR A 297 -15.71 -2.11 -36.99
CA THR A 297 -16.43 -0.88 -37.38
C THR A 297 -17.52 -1.31 -38.35
N THR A 298 -18.73 -0.79 -38.20
CA THR A 298 -19.84 -1.07 -39.12
C THR A 298 -20.11 0.11 -40.02
N THR A 299 -20.27 -0.16 -41.31
CA THR A 299 -20.42 0.83 -42.36
C THR A 299 -21.56 0.47 -43.29
N ALA A 300 -22.05 1.44 -44.06
CA ALA A 300 -23.02 1.22 -45.12
C ALA A 300 -22.52 1.73 -46.47
N GLN A 301 -22.73 0.94 -47.53
CA GLN A 301 -22.42 1.27 -48.93
C GLN A 301 -23.74 1.30 -49.74
N PRO A 302 -24.06 2.39 -50.47
CA PRO A 302 -25.27 2.42 -51.29
C PRO A 302 -25.19 1.38 -52.42
N LEU A 303 -26.31 0.69 -52.68
CA LEU A 303 -26.43 -0.28 -53.78
C LEU A 303 -26.25 0.35 -55.16
N THR A 304 -26.62 1.63 -55.31
CA THR A 304 -26.45 2.40 -56.54
C THR A 304 -25.01 2.84 -56.82
N GLY A 305 -24.06 2.52 -55.93
CA GLY A 305 -22.72 3.09 -55.92
C GLY A 305 -22.67 4.48 -55.29
N GLY A 306 -21.50 4.86 -54.76
CA GLY A 306 -21.29 6.13 -54.03
C GLY A 306 -20.40 5.97 -52.82
N ASP A 307 -20.28 7.04 -52.02
CA ASP A 307 -19.44 7.07 -50.83
C ASP A 307 -20.00 6.19 -49.69
N ARG A 308 -19.09 5.50 -49.01
CA ARG A 308 -19.39 4.66 -47.86
C ARG A 308 -19.52 5.50 -46.59
N VAL A 309 -20.52 5.21 -45.75
CA VAL A 309 -20.72 5.88 -44.45
C VAL A 309 -20.38 4.97 -43.28
N THR A 310 -19.92 5.54 -42.17
CA THR A 310 -19.72 4.79 -40.91
C THR A 310 -20.98 4.87 -40.07
N LEU A 311 -21.56 3.72 -39.73
CA LEU A 311 -22.73 3.61 -38.87
C LEU A 311 -22.33 3.41 -37.41
N LEU A 312 -21.43 2.46 -37.13
CA LEU A 312 -20.91 2.17 -35.80
C LEU A 312 -19.39 2.31 -35.80
N ARG A 313 -18.86 3.18 -34.94
CA ARG A 313 -17.40 3.39 -34.79
C ARG A 313 -16.71 2.21 -34.11
N SER A 314 -17.45 1.45 -33.32
CA SER A 314 -17.01 0.19 -32.74
C SER A 314 -18.19 -0.76 -32.64
N SER A 315 -18.03 -2.00 -33.08
CA SER A 315 -19.08 -3.02 -33.06
C SER A 315 -18.51 -4.40 -32.70
N ALA A 316 -19.35 -5.26 -32.14
CA ALA A 316 -19.08 -6.69 -32.03
C ALA A 316 -19.26 -7.38 -33.40
N GLN A 317 -18.78 -8.61 -33.49
CA GLN A 317 -19.07 -9.48 -34.63
C GLN A 317 -20.53 -9.92 -34.63
N GLY A 318 -21.06 -10.17 -35.83
CA GLY A 318 -22.44 -10.56 -36.05
C GLY A 318 -23.35 -9.37 -36.37
N THR A 319 -24.11 -9.48 -37.45
CA THR A 319 -25.25 -8.62 -37.76
C THR A 319 -26.48 -9.52 -37.96
N ALA A 320 -27.58 -9.27 -37.25
CA ALA A 320 -28.83 -9.99 -37.47
C ALA A 320 -29.72 -9.19 -38.43
N ALA A 321 -30.07 -9.75 -39.58
CA ALA A 321 -31.03 -9.13 -40.49
C ALA A 321 -32.45 -9.25 -39.93
N GLY A 322 -33.21 -8.15 -39.98
CA GLY A 322 -34.61 -8.10 -39.58
C GLY A 322 -35.55 -8.30 -40.75
N ALA A 323 -36.67 -9.00 -40.52
CA ALA A 323 -37.70 -9.24 -41.53
C ALA A 323 -38.39 -7.96 -42.06
N ASP A 324 -38.23 -6.84 -41.36
CA ASP A 324 -38.71 -5.50 -41.74
C ASP A 324 -37.72 -4.72 -42.62
N GLY A 325 -36.61 -5.34 -43.02
CA GLY A 325 -35.55 -4.68 -43.77
C GLY A 325 -34.64 -3.78 -42.91
N ALA A 326 -34.75 -3.86 -41.58
CA ALA A 326 -33.76 -3.32 -40.66
C ALA A 326 -32.68 -4.37 -40.35
N ALA A 327 -31.68 -3.99 -39.56
CA ALA A 327 -30.72 -4.91 -39.00
C ALA A 327 -30.46 -4.60 -37.53
N VAL A 328 -30.03 -5.59 -36.76
CA VAL A 328 -29.62 -5.43 -35.37
C VAL A 328 -28.16 -5.80 -35.22
N LYS A 329 -27.42 -4.98 -34.48
CA LYS A 329 -26.00 -5.18 -34.22
C LYS A 329 -25.61 -4.65 -32.85
N ILE A 330 -24.59 -5.26 -32.24
CA ILE A 330 -24.04 -4.75 -30.98
C ILE A 330 -22.88 -3.80 -31.29
N GLY A 331 -22.92 -2.59 -30.74
CA GLY A 331 -21.87 -1.58 -30.95
C GLY A 331 -22.24 -0.20 -30.45
N ARG A 332 -21.53 0.82 -30.95
CA ARG A 332 -21.71 2.23 -30.55
C ARG A 332 -21.49 3.21 -31.71
N VAL A 333 -22.21 4.32 -31.67
CA VAL A 333 -22.03 5.47 -32.57
C VAL A 333 -21.10 6.50 -31.93
N GLY A 334 -21.33 6.81 -30.65
CA GLY A 334 -20.58 7.74 -29.81
C GLY A 334 -19.58 7.07 -28.87
N THR A 335 -19.33 7.69 -27.70
CA THR A 335 -18.38 7.21 -26.68
C THR A 335 -19.03 6.25 -25.68
N ASP A 336 -20.26 6.53 -25.26
CA ASP A 336 -20.91 5.91 -24.09
C ASP A 336 -22.25 5.22 -24.42
N ASP A 337 -22.55 5.04 -25.70
CA ASP A 337 -23.77 4.42 -26.23
C ASP A 337 -23.55 2.96 -26.68
N TRP A 338 -22.62 2.24 -26.07
CA TRP A 338 -22.44 0.82 -26.37
C TRP A 338 -23.69 0.02 -25.98
N GLY A 339 -24.23 -0.75 -26.93
CA GLY A 339 -25.45 -1.49 -26.70
C GLY A 339 -25.90 -2.33 -27.88
N ILE A 340 -27.10 -2.90 -27.76
CA ILE A 340 -27.83 -3.46 -28.90
C ILE A 340 -28.38 -2.26 -29.68
N GLN A 341 -27.97 -2.16 -30.95
CA GLN A 341 -28.29 -1.09 -31.88
C GLN A 341 -29.21 -1.64 -32.97
N ARG A 342 -30.24 -0.88 -33.33
CA ARG A 342 -31.09 -1.16 -34.49
C ARG A 342 -30.74 -0.19 -35.60
N ILE A 343 -30.36 -0.74 -36.75
CA ILE A 343 -29.99 -0.06 -37.98
C ILE A 343 -31.22 -0.09 -38.89
N ILE A 344 -31.87 1.05 -39.06
CA ILE A 344 -33.10 1.18 -39.84
C ILE A 344 -32.83 1.84 -41.19
N PRO A 345 -33.61 1.52 -42.23
CA PRO A 345 -33.54 2.23 -43.51
C PRO A 345 -33.69 3.74 -43.32
N GLY A 346 -32.89 4.52 -44.05
CA GLY A 346 -33.04 5.98 -44.09
C GLY A 346 -34.31 6.38 -44.84
N ALA A 347 -34.83 7.57 -44.52
CA ALA A 347 -35.93 8.15 -45.29
C ALA A 347 -35.52 8.38 -46.75
N ASP A 348 -36.43 8.13 -47.67
CA ASP A 348 -36.26 8.36 -49.12
C ASP A 348 -34.99 7.72 -49.73
N GLY A 349 -34.56 6.56 -49.22
CA GLY A 349 -33.36 5.85 -49.69
C GLY A 349 -32.03 6.42 -49.15
N GLY A 350 -32.09 7.39 -48.24
CA GLY A 350 -30.91 7.96 -47.57
C GLY A 350 -30.15 6.94 -46.70
N PRO A 351 -28.98 7.33 -46.16
CA PRO A 351 -28.16 6.45 -45.33
C PRO A 351 -28.93 5.84 -44.15
N PRO A 352 -28.67 4.58 -43.78
CA PRO A 352 -29.31 3.95 -42.63
C PRO A 352 -29.08 4.74 -41.34
N VAL A 353 -30.09 4.77 -40.48
CA VAL A 353 -30.03 5.45 -39.17
C VAL A 353 -29.83 4.41 -38.09
N VAL A 354 -28.97 4.72 -37.11
CA VAL A 354 -28.72 3.85 -35.96
C VAL A 354 -29.49 4.38 -34.75
N THR A 355 -30.22 3.48 -34.09
CA THR A 355 -30.95 3.76 -32.84
C THR A 355 -30.51 2.80 -31.75
N LEU A 356 -30.18 3.34 -30.56
CA LEU A 356 -29.84 2.52 -29.41
C LEU A 356 -31.09 1.87 -28.85
N LEU A 357 -31.19 0.55 -29.00
CA LEU A 357 -32.31 -0.24 -28.49
C LEU A 357 -32.12 -0.56 -27.00
N LYS A 358 -30.93 -1.05 -26.64
CA LYS A 358 -30.64 -1.43 -25.26
C LYS A 358 -29.20 -1.08 -24.90
N ALA A 359 -29.03 -0.16 -23.96
CA ALA A 359 -27.72 0.16 -23.40
C ALA A 359 -27.13 -1.06 -22.69
N LEU A 360 -25.85 -1.33 -22.94
CA LEU A 360 -25.08 -2.38 -22.29
C LEU A 360 -23.92 -1.70 -21.55
N PRO A 361 -24.18 -0.99 -20.44
CA PRO A 361 -23.17 -0.20 -19.74
C PRO A 361 -22.05 -1.08 -19.22
N LYS A 362 -20.91 -0.48 -18.87
CA LYS A 362 -19.86 -1.18 -18.13
C LYS A 362 -20.42 -1.56 -16.76
N PRO A 363 -20.47 -2.86 -16.40
CA PRO A 363 -20.93 -3.23 -15.07
C PRO A 363 -19.87 -2.84 -14.04
N PRO A 364 -20.24 -2.73 -12.76
CA PRO A 364 -19.25 -2.52 -11.71
C PRO A 364 -18.33 -3.74 -11.57
N ARG A 365 -17.12 -3.50 -11.09
CA ARG A 365 -16.18 -4.53 -10.67
C ARG A 365 -16.63 -5.07 -9.34
N ARG A 366 -16.76 -6.40 -9.27
CA ARG A 366 -17.11 -7.08 -8.03
C ARG A 366 -15.94 -7.00 -7.04
N ILE A 367 -16.20 -6.52 -5.83
CA ILE A 367 -15.25 -6.48 -4.73
C ILE A 367 -15.24 -7.84 -4.02
N GLN A 368 -14.06 -8.46 -3.92
CA GLN A 368 -13.79 -9.78 -3.34
C GLN A 368 -12.84 -9.71 -2.12
N GLY A 369 -12.80 -8.56 -1.45
CA GLY A 369 -11.96 -8.31 -0.28
C GLY A 369 -12.01 -6.83 0.06
N LEU A 370 -12.14 -6.53 1.35
CA LEU A 370 -12.25 -5.16 1.86
C LEU A 370 -11.44 -5.05 3.15
N SER A 371 -10.52 -4.08 3.20
CA SER A 371 -9.77 -3.74 4.39
C SER A 371 -9.80 -2.22 4.59
N LEU A 372 -9.92 -1.79 5.84
CA LEU A 372 -9.76 -0.40 6.23
C LEU A 372 -8.85 -0.37 7.46
N GLU A 373 -7.63 0.13 7.30
CA GLU A 373 -6.69 0.19 8.42
C GLU A 373 -5.79 1.41 8.30
N GLN A 374 -5.60 2.13 9.39
CA GLN A 374 -4.88 3.41 9.44
C GLN A 374 -5.45 4.42 8.42
N GLY A 375 -6.77 4.37 8.18
CA GLY A 375 -7.44 5.12 7.11
C GLY A 375 -6.95 4.82 5.69
N ARG A 376 -6.43 3.62 5.42
CA ARG A 376 -6.19 3.10 4.07
C ARG A 376 -7.32 2.14 3.72
N LEU A 377 -8.22 2.57 2.85
CA LEU A 377 -9.28 1.72 2.31
C LEU A 377 -8.70 0.90 1.15
N VAL A 378 -8.49 -0.39 1.36
CA VAL A 378 -8.05 -1.33 0.33
C VAL A 378 -9.24 -2.16 -0.15
N VAL A 379 -9.45 -2.20 -1.46
CA VAL A 379 -10.44 -3.03 -2.13
C VAL A 379 -9.75 -4.02 -3.06
N LEU A 380 -10.24 -5.26 -3.09
CA LEU A 380 -9.77 -6.28 -4.01
C LEU A 380 -10.80 -6.50 -5.13
N ASP A 381 -10.59 -5.86 -6.27
CA ASP A 381 -11.46 -5.98 -7.43
C ASP A 381 -11.24 -7.31 -8.14
N HIS A 382 -12.30 -8.00 -8.51
CA HIS A 382 -12.23 -9.09 -9.47
C HIS A 382 -11.76 -8.58 -10.84
N TYR A 383 -10.65 -9.12 -11.34
CA TYR A 383 -10.02 -8.68 -12.60
C TYR A 383 -9.66 -9.88 -13.51
N GLY A 384 -10.32 -9.98 -14.66
CA GLY A 384 -10.00 -10.99 -15.68
C GLY A 384 -10.18 -12.44 -15.22
N THR A 385 -9.46 -13.37 -15.86
CA THR A 385 -9.69 -14.83 -15.75
C THR A 385 -9.04 -15.50 -14.52
N GLY A 386 -8.76 -14.78 -13.43
CA GLY A 386 -8.27 -15.43 -12.21
C GLY A 386 -7.48 -14.59 -11.21
N VAL A 387 -7.43 -13.27 -11.34
CA VAL A 387 -6.72 -12.41 -10.38
C VAL A 387 -7.65 -11.38 -9.72
N ARG A 388 -7.30 -11.00 -8.49
CA ARG A 388 -7.84 -9.86 -7.77
C ARG A 388 -6.83 -8.73 -7.88
N ALA A 389 -7.28 -7.55 -8.31
CA ALA A 389 -6.45 -6.35 -8.35
C ALA A 389 -6.72 -5.55 -7.07
N ASP A 390 -5.66 -5.22 -6.34
CA ASP A 390 -5.69 -4.49 -5.09
C ASP A 390 -5.53 -2.98 -5.32
N TRP A 391 -6.44 -2.20 -4.75
CA TRP A 391 -6.48 -0.76 -4.92
C TRP A 391 -6.71 -0.07 -3.60
N VAL A 392 -6.09 1.09 -3.43
CA VAL A 392 -6.15 1.86 -2.20
C VAL A 392 -6.76 3.24 -2.43
N ARG A 393 -7.49 3.71 -1.42
CA ARG A 393 -7.84 5.11 -1.22
C ARG A 393 -7.42 5.53 0.18
N THR A 394 -6.92 6.75 0.29
CA THR A 394 -6.66 7.35 1.60
C THR A 394 -7.93 7.99 2.13
N VAL A 395 -8.36 7.57 3.32
CA VAL A 395 -9.52 8.11 4.05
C VAL A 395 -9.05 9.16 5.06
N SER A 396 -9.76 10.28 5.14
CA SER A 396 -9.49 11.31 6.16
C SER A 396 -9.61 10.70 7.57
N PRO A 397 -8.61 10.90 8.45
CA PRO A 397 -8.65 10.39 9.82
C PRO A 397 -9.57 11.21 10.75
N SER A 398 -10.16 12.31 10.29
CA SER A 398 -11.04 13.18 11.10
C SER A 398 -12.25 13.70 10.33
N GLY A 399 -13.33 13.98 11.06
CA GLY A 399 -14.60 14.48 10.52
C GLY A 399 -15.41 13.41 9.79
N THR A 400 -16.25 13.83 8.83
CA THR A 400 -16.92 12.95 7.89
C THR A 400 -15.86 12.28 6.99
N PRO A 401 -15.85 10.95 6.83
CA PRO A 401 -14.79 10.25 6.08
C PRO A 401 -14.79 10.70 4.63
N SER A 402 -13.78 11.45 4.18
CA SER A 402 -13.57 11.71 2.75
C SER A 402 -12.51 10.75 2.21
N PHE A 403 -12.65 10.32 0.96
CA PHE A 403 -11.67 9.46 0.29
C PHE A 403 -10.92 10.21 -0.81
N GLY A 404 -9.63 9.92 -0.96
CA GLY A 404 -8.81 10.40 -2.06
C GLY A 404 -9.00 9.61 -3.35
N GLU A 405 -8.27 10.02 -4.39
CA GLU A 405 -8.17 9.27 -5.64
C GLU A 405 -7.73 7.83 -5.41
N ARG A 406 -8.15 6.95 -6.31
CA ARG A 406 -7.83 5.53 -6.27
C ARG A 406 -6.51 5.28 -6.97
N SER A 407 -5.63 4.52 -6.35
CA SER A 407 -4.37 4.06 -6.95
C SER A 407 -4.18 2.57 -6.72
N ALA A 408 -3.40 1.90 -7.58
CA ALA A 408 -3.00 0.52 -7.32
C ALA A 408 -2.30 0.46 -5.96
N PHE A 409 -2.60 -0.56 -5.16
CA PHE A 409 -1.93 -0.74 -3.87
C PHE A 409 -0.59 -1.45 -4.08
N THR A 410 -0.60 -2.53 -4.85
CA THR A 410 0.60 -3.23 -5.33
C THR A 410 0.48 -3.49 -6.84
N THR A 411 1.59 -3.82 -7.50
CA THR A 411 1.59 -4.12 -8.95
C THR A 411 2.41 -5.36 -9.31
N ASP A 412 3.13 -5.93 -8.35
CA ASP A 412 4.18 -6.95 -8.55
C ASP A 412 3.81 -8.32 -7.99
N VAL A 413 2.86 -8.41 -7.05
CA VAL A 413 2.43 -9.68 -6.44
C VAL A 413 0.98 -9.99 -6.82
N PRO A 414 0.73 -10.91 -7.75
CA PRO A 414 -0.63 -11.23 -8.17
C PRO A 414 -1.42 -11.92 -7.04
N MET A 415 -2.63 -11.43 -6.76
CA MET A 415 -3.57 -12.08 -5.86
C MET A 415 -4.53 -12.93 -6.68
N VAL A 416 -4.66 -14.23 -6.37
CA VAL A 416 -5.59 -15.11 -7.11
C VAL A 416 -7.03 -14.88 -6.67
N THR A 417 -7.99 -15.15 -7.56
CA THR A 417 -9.43 -15.14 -7.23
C THR A 417 -9.79 -16.30 -6.32
N CYS A 418 -10.70 -16.04 -5.39
CA CYS A 418 -11.20 -17.04 -4.44
C CYS A 418 -12.59 -17.52 -4.86
N ALA A 419 -12.91 -18.77 -4.51
CA ALA A 419 -14.28 -19.25 -4.60
C ALA A 419 -15.19 -18.40 -3.69
N ALA A 420 -16.46 -18.21 -4.07
CA ALA A 420 -17.38 -17.37 -3.30
C ALA A 420 -17.63 -17.89 -1.87
N THR A 421 -17.44 -19.18 -1.64
CA THR A 421 -17.57 -19.85 -0.33
C THR A 421 -16.28 -19.87 0.47
N ASP A 422 -15.15 -19.50 -0.13
CA ASP A 422 -13.83 -19.54 0.50
C ASP A 422 -13.49 -18.18 1.12
N VAL A 423 -14.00 -17.98 2.34
CA VAL A 423 -13.84 -16.74 3.10
C VAL A 423 -12.39 -16.50 3.47
N ALA A 424 -11.64 -17.54 3.86
CA ALA A 424 -10.25 -17.41 4.31
C ALA A 424 -9.34 -16.87 3.20
N CYS A 425 -9.54 -17.29 1.95
CA CYS A 425 -8.86 -16.72 0.79
C CYS A 425 -9.34 -15.29 0.47
N ALA A 426 -10.66 -15.04 0.59
CA ALA A 426 -11.27 -13.75 0.24
C ALA A 426 -10.86 -12.63 1.20
N GLN A 427 -10.70 -12.96 2.49
CA GLN A 427 -10.31 -12.02 3.54
C GLN A 427 -8.97 -11.35 3.26
N VAL A 428 -8.94 -10.05 3.54
CA VAL A 428 -7.75 -9.22 3.49
C VAL A 428 -7.71 -8.36 4.72
N ARG A 429 -6.60 -8.37 5.46
CA ARG A 429 -6.43 -7.54 6.66
C ARG A 429 -5.33 -6.51 6.43
N GLY A 430 -5.56 -5.28 6.85
CA GLY A 430 -4.50 -4.27 6.83
C GLY A 430 -3.48 -4.52 7.92
N THR A 431 -2.25 -4.08 7.72
CA THR A 431 -1.23 -4.02 8.79
C THR A 431 -0.97 -2.57 9.15
N ALA A 432 -0.66 -2.34 10.43
CA ALA A 432 -0.26 -1.00 10.88
C ALA A 432 0.98 -0.49 10.13
N ASP A 433 1.86 -1.34 9.60
CA ASP A 433 3.03 -0.91 8.81
C ASP A 433 2.73 -0.60 7.33
N GLY A 434 1.45 -0.51 6.94
CA GLY A 434 1.04 -0.05 5.62
C GLY A 434 1.05 -1.11 4.53
N ARG A 435 0.91 -2.37 4.91
CA ARG A 435 0.77 -3.54 4.03
C ARG A 435 -0.61 -4.16 4.21
N ILE A 436 -0.89 -5.20 3.44
CA ILE A 436 -2.05 -6.09 3.64
C ILE A 436 -1.58 -7.53 3.81
N ALA A 437 -2.33 -8.31 4.59
CA ALA A 437 -2.16 -9.73 4.81
C ALA A 437 -3.31 -10.50 4.18
N TRP A 438 -2.99 -11.59 3.48
CA TRP A 438 -4.00 -12.49 2.91
C TRP A 438 -3.51 -13.93 2.86
N LEU A 439 -4.46 -14.86 2.74
CA LEU A 439 -4.20 -16.29 2.62
C LEU A 439 -4.29 -16.73 1.16
N THR A 440 -3.47 -17.70 0.79
CA THR A 440 -3.59 -18.46 -0.46
C THR A 440 -3.47 -19.94 -0.16
N HIS A 441 -4.25 -20.76 -0.87
CA HIS A 441 -4.21 -22.22 -0.76
C HIS A 441 -3.26 -22.79 -1.83
N ASP A 442 -2.23 -23.52 -1.41
CA ASP A 442 -1.47 -24.42 -2.28
C ASP A 442 -2.15 -25.81 -2.31
N LEU A 443 -1.63 -26.77 -3.09
CA LEU A 443 -2.27 -28.09 -3.26
C LEU A 443 -2.56 -28.84 -1.95
N ASN A 444 -1.68 -28.71 -0.95
CA ASN A 444 -1.77 -29.46 0.32
C ASN A 444 -1.53 -28.59 1.57
N THR A 445 -1.30 -27.29 1.40
CA THR A 445 -0.87 -26.40 2.49
C THR A 445 -1.41 -25.01 2.27
N ASP A 446 -1.55 -24.26 3.35
CA ASP A 446 -1.83 -22.84 3.27
C ASP A 446 -0.55 -22.02 3.19
N ARG A 447 -0.68 -20.81 2.65
CA ARG A 447 0.38 -19.82 2.56
C ARG A 447 -0.15 -18.45 2.93
N ILE A 448 0.50 -17.80 3.89
CA ILE A 448 0.21 -16.41 4.27
C ILE A 448 1.16 -15.51 3.51
N LYS A 449 0.63 -14.41 2.99
CA LYS A 449 1.41 -13.36 2.33
C LYS A 449 1.13 -12.02 2.98
N VAL A 450 2.17 -11.20 3.13
CA VAL A 450 2.06 -9.80 3.58
C VAL A 450 2.91 -8.91 2.67
N HIS A 451 2.27 -7.95 2.01
CA HIS A 451 2.91 -7.07 1.02
C HIS A 451 2.23 -5.70 0.97
N GLY A 452 2.97 -4.68 0.55
CA GLY A 452 2.45 -3.34 0.30
C GLY A 452 3.46 -2.48 -0.47
N PRO A 453 3.10 -1.25 -0.84
CA PRO A 453 3.87 -0.43 -1.78
C PRO A 453 5.34 -0.17 -1.38
N ASP A 454 5.58 0.03 -0.08
CA ASP A 454 6.90 0.39 0.46
C ASP A 454 7.63 -0.79 1.12
N GLY A 455 7.05 -2.00 1.06
CA GLY A 455 7.52 -3.18 1.79
C GLY A 455 7.83 -4.37 0.90
N GLY A 456 8.87 -5.12 1.25
CA GLY A 456 9.14 -6.41 0.59
C GLY A 456 8.06 -7.44 0.88
N LEU A 457 7.86 -8.37 -0.06
CA LEU A 457 7.00 -9.55 0.13
C LEU A 457 7.50 -10.38 1.31
N TRP A 458 6.64 -10.59 2.30
CA TRP A 458 6.86 -11.57 3.35
C TRP A 458 5.88 -12.73 3.17
N GLU A 459 6.38 -13.96 3.18
CA GLU A 459 5.56 -15.17 3.03
C GLU A 459 5.84 -16.18 4.13
N ARG A 460 4.78 -16.90 4.52
CA ARG A 460 4.86 -18.14 5.30
C ARG A 460 4.25 -19.27 4.52
N THR A 461 5.07 -20.29 4.24
CA THR A 461 4.71 -21.45 3.44
C THR A 461 4.62 -22.70 4.32
N GLY A 462 3.98 -23.76 3.80
CA GLY A 462 3.91 -25.05 4.49
C GLY A 462 3.00 -25.06 5.72
N LEU A 463 2.01 -24.16 5.77
CA LEU A 463 1.05 -24.10 6.86
C LEU A 463 0.01 -25.23 6.73
N PRO A 464 -0.55 -25.75 7.83
CA PRO A 464 -1.64 -26.71 7.74
C PRO A 464 -2.82 -26.13 6.95
N LEU A 465 -3.36 -26.92 6.02
CA LEU A 465 -4.48 -26.56 5.14
C LEU A 465 -5.79 -26.31 5.92
N GLY A 466 -6.59 -25.37 5.44
CA GLY A 466 -7.93 -25.06 5.96
C GLY A 466 -7.91 -24.14 7.17
N GLY A 467 -6.88 -23.31 7.31
CA GLY A 467 -6.83 -22.27 8.32
C GLY A 467 -7.28 -20.91 7.81
N GLN A 468 -7.17 -19.92 8.69
CA GLN A 468 -7.58 -18.54 8.44
C GLN A 468 -6.70 -17.56 9.22
N ILE A 469 -6.58 -16.33 8.70
CA ILE A 469 -5.94 -15.22 9.40
C ILE A 469 -7.00 -14.58 10.30
N ASN A 470 -6.98 -14.92 11.57
CA ASN A 470 -7.98 -14.45 12.54
C ASN A 470 -7.80 -12.99 12.90
N ASP A 471 -6.54 -12.53 13.01
CA ASP A 471 -6.24 -11.21 13.52
C ASP A 471 -4.84 -10.75 13.07
N VAL A 472 -4.67 -9.44 12.91
CA VAL A 472 -3.41 -8.77 12.57
C VAL A 472 -3.35 -7.48 13.39
N SER A 473 -2.40 -7.40 14.31
CA SER A 473 -2.18 -6.17 15.09
C SER A 473 -0.70 -5.96 15.38
N GLY A 474 -0.29 -4.69 15.40
CA GLY A 474 1.11 -4.31 15.54
C GLY A 474 1.99 -4.99 14.47
N ARG A 475 2.98 -5.77 14.92
CA ARG A 475 3.87 -6.56 14.04
C ARG A 475 3.55 -8.05 14.03
N TYR A 476 2.37 -8.43 14.48
CA TYR A 476 2.00 -9.82 14.71
C TYR A 476 0.76 -10.21 13.90
N LEU A 477 0.72 -11.48 13.52
CA LEU A 477 -0.37 -12.09 12.78
C LEU A 477 -0.76 -13.40 13.47
N LEU A 478 -2.06 -13.58 13.70
CA LEU A 478 -2.66 -14.76 14.29
C LEU A 478 -3.28 -15.63 13.19
N TYR A 479 -2.80 -16.86 13.08
CA TYR A 479 -3.29 -17.84 12.13
C TYR A 479 -3.83 -19.07 12.86
N THR A 480 -5.09 -19.45 12.61
CA THR A 480 -5.70 -20.64 13.20
C THR A 480 -6.01 -21.66 12.12
N ALA A 481 -5.41 -22.84 12.22
CA ALA A 481 -5.76 -24.03 11.47
C ALA A 481 -6.58 -25.00 12.35
N PRO A 482 -7.23 -26.03 11.78
CA PRO A 482 -8.14 -26.91 12.52
C PRO A 482 -7.56 -27.56 13.79
N GLY A 483 -6.25 -27.84 13.81
CA GLY A 483 -5.58 -28.49 14.95
C GLY A 483 -4.61 -27.59 15.73
N GLN A 484 -4.26 -26.41 15.22
CA GLN A 484 -3.19 -25.58 15.80
C GLN A 484 -3.38 -24.09 15.46
N GLN A 485 -3.10 -23.24 16.44
CA GLN A 485 -3.06 -21.78 16.29
C GLN A 485 -1.63 -21.27 16.49
N TYR A 486 -1.25 -20.31 15.66
CA TYR A 486 0.11 -19.79 15.54
C TYR A 486 0.11 -18.26 15.58
N VAL A 487 1.08 -17.67 16.26
CA VAL A 487 1.35 -16.23 16.22
C VAL A 487 2.69 -16.00 15.56
N TYR A 488 2.69 -15.34 14.40
CA TYR A 488 3.89 -14.99 13.67
C TYR A 488 4.24 -13.52 13.86
N ARG A 489 5.53 -13.22 13.98
CA ARG A 489 6.03 -11.85 13.80
C ARG A 489 6.24 -11.60 12.31
N ILE A 490 5.54 -10.61 11.77
CA ILE A 490 5.62 -10.23 10.36
C ILE A 490 7.04 -9.73 10.05
N GLY A 491 7.59 -10.14 8.91
CA GLY A 491 8.96 -9.81 8.49
C GLY A 491 10.06 -10.68 9.11
N SER A 492 9.76 -11.51 10.12
CA SER A 492 10.71 -12.51 10.63
C SER A 492 10.74 -13.72 9.71
N ALA A 493 11.89 -14.41 9.57
CA ALA A 493 11.99 -15.71 8.92
C ALA A 493 11.83 -16.89 9.93
N GLY A 494 11.87 -16.62 11.23
CA GLY A 494 11.91 -17.65 12.29
C GLY A 494 10.60 -18.41 12.52
N ALA A 495 10.62 -19.32 13.49
CA ALA A 495 9.45 -20.07 13.96
C ALA A 495 8.33 -19.13 14.50
N PRO A 496 7.08 -19.61 14.64
CA PRO A 496 6.04 -18.89 15.36
C PRO A 496 6.54 -18.45 16.74
N VAL A 497 6.16 -17.25 17.17
CA VAL A 497 6.46 -16.73 18.51
C VAL A 497 5.67 -17.50 19.57
N VAL A 498 4.44 -17.87 19.24
CA VAL A 498 3.57 -18.72 20.06
C VAL A 498 2.92 -19.77 19.16
N THR A 499 2.85 -21.01 19.66
CA THR A 499 2.10 -22.12 19.07
C THR A 499 1.22 -22.72 20.16
N ARG A 500 -0.11 -22.80 19.93
CA ARG A 500 -1.09 -23.24 20.94
C ARG A 500 -2.29 -23.95 20.33
N THR A 501 -3.02 -24.72 21.14
CA THR A 501 -4.29 -25.32 20.71
C THR A 501 -5.26 -24.23 20.25
N PRO A 502 -6.05 -24.45 19.17
CA PRO A 502 -7.04 -23.49 18.70
C PRO A 502 -8.01 -23.08 19.80
N GLY A 503 -8.32 -21.79 19.85
CA GLY A 503 -9.28 -21.21 20.78
C GLY A 503 -9.42 -19.71 20.56
N PRO A 504 -10.35 -19.07 21.29
CA PRO A 504 -10.57 -17.63 21.19
C PRO A 504 -9.28 -16.88 21.54
N ALA A 505 -8.89 -15.99 20.64
CA ALA A 505 -7.70 -15.17 20.79
C ALA A 505 -7.80 -13.91 19.94
N ALA A 506 -7.16 -12.86 20.41
CA ALA A 506 -7.06 -11.58 19.72
C ALA A 506 -5.68 -10.97 19.93
N LEU A 507 -5.21 -10.19 18.98
CA LEU A 507 -4.01 -9.38 19.06
C LEU A 507 -4.39 -7.94 19.37
N SER A 508 -3.58 -7.28 20.18
CA SER A 508 -3.67 -5.82 20.36
C SER A 508 -2.26 -5.27 20.55
N GLY A 509 -1.68 -4.75 19.48
CA GLY A 509 -0.26 -4.42 19.43
C GLY A 509 0.62 -5.66 19.62
N ASN A 510 1.45 -5.68 20.66
CA ASN A 510 2.33 -6.79 21.02
C ASN A 510 1.72 -7.78 22.03
N LEU A 511 0.43 -7.62 22.38
CA LEU A 511 -0.26 -8.49 23.31
C LEU A 511 -1.11 -9.52 22.58
N LEU A 512 -1.01 -10.78 22.99
CA LEU A 512 -1.95 -11.86 22.65
C LEU A 512 -2.93 -12.04 23.81
N TRP A 513 -4.19 -11.71 23.57
CA TRP A 513 -5.29 -11.94 24.50
C TRP A 513 -5.88 -13.32 24.29
N THR A 514 -6.05 -14.08 25.37
CA THR A 514 -6.65 -15.42 25.32
C THR A 514 -7.61 -15.63 26.49
N THR A 515 -8.52 -16.59 26.37
CA THR A 515 -9.33 -17.02 27.51
C THR A 515 -8.45 -17.51 28.66
N GLY A 516 -8.81 -17.12 29.88
CA GLY A 516 -8.18 -17.59 31.12
C GLY A 516 -8.76 -18.93 31.57
N THR A 517 -8.27 -19.42 32.72
CA THR A 517 -8.67 -20.72 33.27
C THR A 517 -10.01 -20.69 34.02
N THR A 518 -10.52 -19.50 34.35
CA THR A 518 -11.79 -19.31 35.06
C THR A 518 -12.81 -18.67 34.11
N PRO A 519 -14.10 -19.07 34.11
CA PRO A 519 -15.13 -18.39 33.33
C PRO A 519 -15.13 -16.88 33.57
N GLY A 520 -15.22 -16.11 32.49
CA GLY A 520 -15.15 -14.64 32.50
C GLY A 520 -13.73 -14.06 32.59
N THR A 521 -12.67 -14.87 32.62
CA THR A 521 -11.30 -14.34 32.66
C THR A 521 -10.64 -14.35 31.28
N VAL A 522 -9.85 -13.32 31.00
CA VAL A 522 -9.00 -13.18 29.80
C VAL A 522 -7.61 -12.72 30.20
N ALA A 523 -6.57 -13.28 29.58
CA ALA A 523 -5.18 -13.02 29.92
C ALA A 523 -4.43 -12.40 28.74
N ALA A 524 -3.60 -11.39 29.00
CA ALA A 524 -2.71 -10.77 28.02
C ALA A 524 -1.29 -11.33 28.16
N TYR A 525 -0.82 -11.98 27.11
CA TYR A 525 0.54 -12.46 26.97
C TYR A 525 1.36 -11.49 26.11
N ASP A 526 2.42 -10.92 26.67
CA ASP A 526 3.33 -10.04 25.94
C ASP A 526 4.27 -10.87 25.06
N LEU A 527 4.09 -10.75 23.75
CA LEU A 527 4.83 -11.50 22.73
C LEU A 527 6.29 -11.08 22.61
N THR A 528 6.66 -9.92 23.14
CA THR A 528 8.03 -9.40 23.18
C THR A 528 8.74 -9.84 24.45
N ALA A 529 8.08 -9.73 25.60
CA ALA A 529 8.62 -10.09 26.90
C ALA A 529 8.54 -11.61 27.20
N GLY A 530 7.72 -12.35 26.46
CA GLY A 530 7.56 -13.79 26.62
C GLY A 530 6.84 -14.20 27.91
N LYS A 531 5.95 -13.35 28.44
CA LYS A 531 5.23 -13.60 29.70
C LYS A 531 3.84 -12.97 29.73
N THR A 532 2.94 -13.55 30.53
CA THR A 532 1.66 -12.93 30.87
C THR A 532 1.90 -11.67 31.69
N THR A 533 1.37 -10.54 31.24
CA THR A 533 1.53 -9.23 31.89
C THR A 533 0.26 -8.80 32.64
N GLU A 534 -0.90 -9.32 32.25
CA GLU A 534 -2.18 -8.96 32.83
C GLU A 534 -3.19 -10.12 32.73
N THR A 535 -4.12 -10.18 33.69
CA THR A 535 -5.33 -11.01 33.61
C THR A 535 -6.51 -10.18 34.08
N VAL A 536 -7.56 -10.13 33.27
CA VAL A 536 -8.77 -9.34 33.48
C VAL A 536 -9.92 -10.29 33.71
N THR A 537 -10.73 -10.00 34.73
CA THR A 537 -12.04 -10.63 34.92
C THR A 537 -13.11 -9.73 34.33
N THR A 538 -13.72 -10.18 33.24
CA THR A 538 -14.90 -9.56 32.66
C THR A 538 -16.16 -10.00 33.41
N ASP A 539 -17.23 -9.26 33.21
CA ASP A 539 -18.59 -9.53 33.65
C ASP A 539 -19.34 -10.50 32.73
N ALA A 540 -18.64 -11.20 31.83
CA ALA A 540 -19.24 -12.19 30.95
C ALA A 540 -19.82 -13.39 31.72
N GLY A 541 -19.16 -13.80 32.81
CA GLY A 541 -19.57 -14.92 33.67
C GLY A 541 -19.49 -16.30 33.01
N CYS A 542 -18.88 -16.39 31.83
CA CYS A 542 -18.82 -17.55 30.94
C CYS A 542 -17.44 -17.60 30.26
N THR A 543 -17.07 -18.74 29.67
CA THR A 543 -15.85 -18.80 28.84
C THR A 543 -16.14 -18.23 27.46
N PRO A 544 -15.40 -17.20 26.99
CA PRO A 544 -15.58 -16.65 25.66
C PRO A 544 -15.42 -17.71 24.56
N THR A 545 -16.22 -17.62 23.50
CA THR A 545 -16.13 -18.40 22.25
C THR A 545 -15.49 -17.60 21.12
N GLU A 546 -15.54 -16.28 21.20
CA GLU A 546 -14.82 -15.34 20.34
C GLU A 546 -14.23 -14.23 21.21
N LEU A 547 -13.06 -13.71 20.81
CA LEU A 547 -12.39 -12.58 21.44
C LEU A 547 -11.86 -11.65 20.35
N GLN A 548 -11.99 -10.34 20.56
CA GLN A 548 -11.29 -9.30 19.81
C GLN A 548 -10.75 -8.26 20.81
N ALA A 549 -9.65 -7.59 20.49
CA ALA A 549 -8.96 -6.72 21.43
C ALA A 549 -8.38 -5.47 20.77
N LEU A 550 -8.80 -4.29 21.22
CA LEU A 550 -8.33 -3.02 20.68
C LEU A 550 -8.04 -2.02 21.80
N GLY A 551 -6.77 -1.95 22.23
CA GLY A 551 -6.34 -1.06 23.30
C GLY A 551 -7.13 -1.34 24.59
N ARG A 552 -7.94 -0.37 25.03
CA ARG A 552 -8.78 -0.50 26.23
C ARG A 552 -9.98 -1.46 26.07
N TRP A 553 -10.35 -1.83 24.85
CA TRP A 553 -11.58 -2.58 24.56
C TRP A 553 -11.31 -4.07 24.38
N LEU A 554 -12.16 -4.90 24.99
CA LEU A 554 -12.17 -6.34 24.80
C LEU A 554 -13.58 -6.80 24.44
N TYR A 555 -13.78 -7.23 23.20
CA TYR A 555 -15.03 -7.87 22.78
C TYR A 555 -15.01 -9.35 23.13
N TRP A 556 -16.16 -9.87 23.57
CA TRP A 556 -16.35 -11.28 23.85
C TRP A 556 -17.74 -11.74 23.43
N THR A 557 -17.84 -12.99 22.99
CA THR A 557 -19.11 -13.72 22.86
C THR A 557 -19.06 -14.99 23.68
N CYS A 558 -20.21 -15.45 24.19
CA CYS A 558 -20.39 -16.75 24.80
C CYS A 558 -21.88 -17.04 24.98
N GLU A 559 -22.32 -18.30 24.92
CA GLU A 559 -23.68 -18.67 25.35
C GLU A 559 -24.81 -17.81 24.74
N GLY A 560 -24.66 -17.36 23.48
CA GLY A 560 -25.62 -16.47 22.80
C GLY A 560 -25.65 -15.02 23.31
N ARG A 561 -24.67 -14.60 24.10
CA ARG A 561 -24.48 -13.25 24.63
C ARG A 561 -23.18 -12.66 24.09
N ALA A 562 -23.16 -11.34 23.96
CA ALA A 562 -21.95 -10.60 23.59
C ALA A 562 -21.82 -9.30 24.39
N GLY A 563 -20.58 -8.85 24.55
CA GLY A 563 -20.28 -7.61 25.25
C GLY A 563 -18.93 -7.03 24.86
N VAL A 564 -18.80 -5.72 25.02
CA VAL A 564 -17.51 -5.02 24.93
C VAL A 564 -17.12 -4.56 26.32
N TYR A 565 -16.09 -5.19 26.89
CA TYR A 565 -15.51 -4.83 28.18
C TYR A 565 -14.58 -3.64 28.04
N ASP A 566 -14.89 -2.57 28.78
CA ASP A 566 -14.00 -1.43 28.95
C ASP A 566 -13.01 -1.71 30.08
N ARG A 567 -11.73 -1.86 29.75
CA ARG A 567 -10.67 -2.07 30.75
C ARG A 567 -10.47 -0.88 31.68
N THR A 568 -10.89 0.32 31.27
CA THR A 568 -10.78 1.54 32.08
C THR A 568 -11.93 1.62 33.09
N ALA A 569 -13.17 1.52 32.63
CA ALA A 569 -14.35 1.53 33.50
C ALA A 569 -14.58 0.19 34.24
N LYS A 570 -13.90 -0.88 33.82
CA LYS A 570 -14.00 -2.25 34.35
C LYS A 570 -15.41 -2.83 34.27
N LYS A 571 -16.09 -2.62 33.14
CA LYS A 571 -17.48 -3.03 32.92
C LYS A 571 -17.72 -3.34 31.44
N SER A 572 -18.55 -4.33 31.13
CA SER A 572 -19.03 -4.54 29.77
C SER A 572 -20.25 -3.72 29.45
N VAL A 573 -20.30 -3.31 28.18
CA VAL A 573 -21.50 -2.82 27.52
C VAL A 573 -22.06 -3.96 26.67
N PRO A 574 -23.34 -4.37 26.87
CA PRO A 574 -23.94 -5.43 26.08
C PRO A 574 -24.13 -5.00 24.62
N VAL A 575 -23.88 -5.91 23.69
CA VAL A 575 -24.03 -5.70 22.24
C VAL A 575 -24.70 -6.92 21.60
N PRO A 576 -25.24 -6.82 20.37
CA PRO A 576 -25.81 -7.97 19.66
C PRO A 576 -24.80 -9.12 19.53
N ALA A 577 -25.27 -10.36 19.72
CA ALA A 577 -24.45 -11.56 19.69
C ALA A 577 -24.42 -12.20 18.29
N ASP A 578 -24.03 -11.39 17.29
CA ASP A 578 -23.93 -11.77 15.88
C ASP A 578 -22.48 -11.72 15.39
N GLU A 579 -22.25 -11.96 14.10
CA GLU A 579 -20.93 -11.75 13.48
C GLU A 579 -20.54 -10.28 13.62
N ALA A 580 -19.43 -9.99 14.32
CA ALA A 580 -19.13 -8.64 14.81
C ALA A 580 -17.67 -8.22 14.59
N GLU A 581 -17.39 -6.96 14.33
CA GLU A 581 -16.02 -6.41 14.37
C GLU A 581 -15.93 -5.23 15.34
N LEU A 582 -14.88 -5.25 16.16
CA LEU A 582 -14.59 -4.27 17.20
C LEU A 582 -13.77 -3.12 16.63
N GLY A 583 -14.36 -1.93 16.60
CA GLY A 583 -13.64 -0.68 16.40
C GLY A 583 -13.37 0.04 17.72
N ASP A 584 -12.70 1.20 17.65
CA ASP A 584 -12.35 1.95 18.85
C ASP A 584 -13.58 2.58 19.52
N GLY A 585 -14.16 1.87 20.49
CA GLY A 585 -15.32 2.29 21.27
C GLY A 585 -16.66 2.08 20.56
N TYR A 586 -16.68 1.24 19.52
CA TYR A 586 -17.89 0.79 18.83
C TYR A 586 -17.73 -0.63 18.31
N VAL A 587 -18.84 -1.29 18.00
CA VAL A 587 -18.86 -2.59 17.32
C VAL A 587 -19.80 -2.52 16.13
N VAL A 588 -19.44 -3.17 15.02
CA VAL A 588 -20.34 -3.39 13.88
C VAL A 588 -20.76 -4.84 13.87
N THR A 589 -22.06 -5.11 13.84
CA THR A 589 -22.65 -6.46 13.84
C THR A 589 -23.46 -6.71 12.58
N HIS A 590 -23.34 -7.90 12.01
CA HIS A 590 -24.14 -8.36 10.88
C HIS A 590 -25.30 -9.24 11.35
N ASP A 591 -26.50 -8.66 11.40
CA ASP A 591 -27.73 -9.42 11.59
C ASP A 591 -28.04 -10.17 10.28
N LYS A 592 -27.66 -11.45 10.24
CA LYS A 592 -27.86 -12.31 9.07
C LYS A 592 -29.32 -12.58 8.76
N GLN A 593 -30.17 -12.63 9.78
CA GLN A 593 -31.58 -12.92 9.61
C GLN A 593 -32.30 -11.72 8.99
N ALA A 594 -32.00 -10.50 9.43
CA ALA A 594 -32.57 -9.28 8.86
C ALA A 594 -31.83 -8.82 7.59
N GLY A 595 -30.61 -9.31 7.35
CA GLY A 595 -29.74 -8.85 6.27
C GLY A 595 -29.29 -7.41 6.47
N LYS A 596 -28.93 -7.04 7.70
CA LYS A 596 -28.59 -5.65 8.09
C LYS A 596 -27.25 -5.57 8.80
N LEU A 597 -26.50 -4.49 8.53
CA LEU A 597 -25.36 -4.08 9.34
C LEU A 597 -25.80 -3.05 10.38
N THR A 598 -25.40 -3.26 11.63
CA THR A 598 -25.70 -2.36 12.76
C THR A 598 -24.41 -1.90 13.40
N LEU A 599 -24.24 -0.58 13.56
CA LEU A 599 -23.14 0.01 14.33
C LEU A 599 -23.63 0.38 15.72
N THR A 600 -23.00 -0.17 16.75
CA THR A 600 -23.31 0.09 18.17
C THR A 600 -22.13 0.77 18.86
N THR A 601 -22.33 2.00 19.32
CA THR A 601 -21.31 2.71 20.11
C THR A 601 -21.36 2.25 21.56
N VAL A 602 -20.19 2.10 22.20
CA VAL A 602 -20.05 1.62 23.58
C VAL A 602 -19.19 2.54 24.46
N ALA A 603 -18.53 3.55 23.87
CA ALA A 603 -17.54 4.38 24.55
C ALA A 603 -18.04 5.10 25.83
N ASP A 604 -19.32 5.47 25.86
CA ASP A 604 -19.96 6.17 26.98
C ASP A 604 -20.57 5.22 28.03
N GLY A 605 -20.31 3.91 27.92
CA GLY A 605 -20.81 2.89 28.85
C GLY A 605 -22.27 2.50 28.64
N THR A 606 -22.96 3.10 27.67
CA THR A 606 -24.35 2.80 27.27
C THR A 606 -24.36 2.44 25.78
N PRO A 607 -24.97 1.31 25.37
CA PRO A 607 -25.01 0.93 23.97
C PRO A 607 -25.98 1.83 23.19
N SER A 608 -25.54 2.33 22.04
CA SER A 608 -26.41 3.06 21.10
C SER A 608 -26.20 2.54 19.68
N GLY A 609 -27.16 1.74 19.21
CA GLY A 609 -27.15 1.06 17.92
C GLY A 609 -27.89 1.83 16.83
N ARG A 610 -27.38 1.80 15.59
CA ARG A 610 -28.11 2.22 14.38
C ARG A 610 -27.82 1.28 13.22
N VAL A 611 -28.83 1.02 12.39
CA VAL A 611 -28.64 0.30 11.11
C VAL A 611 -27.87 1.22 10.16
N VAL A 612 -26.78 0.70 9.58
CA VAL A 612 -25.89 1.47 8.71
C VAL A 612 -25.94 1.00 7.25
N GLY A 613 -26.46 -0.20 6.98
CA GLY A 613 -26.54 -0.71 5.61
C GLY A 613 -27.29 -2.02 5.47
N ASP A 614 -27.68 -2.31 4.23
CA ASP A 614 -28.22 -3.59 3.83
C ASP A 614 -27.08 -4.54 3.44
N LEU A 615 -27.04 -5.72 4.06
CA LEU A 615 -26.08 -6.77 3.75
C LEU A 615 -26.79 -8.13 3.84
N PRO A 616 -27.34 -8.66 2.73
CA PRO A 616 -27.98 -9.98 2.71
C PRO A 616 -27.02 -11.09 3.14
N ASP A 617 -27.53 -12.11 3.83
CA ASP A 617 -26.74 -13.29 4.17
C ASP A 617 -26.42 -14.13 2.92
N THR A 618 -25.16 -14.54 2.80
CA THR A 618 -24.65 -15.39 1.71
C THR A 618 -24.39 -16.82 2.18
N GLY A 619 -24.69 -17.15 3.44
CA GLY A 619 -24.45 -18.45 4.06
C GLY A 619 -23.00 -18.64 4.57
N VAL A 620 -22.13 -17.65 4.36
CA VAL A 620 -20.74 -17.62 4.86
C VAL A 620 -20.45 -16.27 5.51
N SER A 621 -19.36 -16.18 6.28
CA SER A 621 -18.90 -14.92 6.86
C SER A 621 -18.56 -13.90 5.76
N GLN A 622 -18.89 -12.62 6.01
CA GLN A 622 -18.64 -11.52 5.08
C GLN A 622 -17.68 -10.46 5.64
N ARG A 623 -17.20 -10.68 6.86
CA ARG A 623 -16.18 -9.90 7.56
C ARG A 623 -14.86 -9.89 6.80
N ASP A 624 -14.31 -8.68 6.60
CA ASP A 624 -13.12 -8.34 5.81
C ASP A 624 -13.19 -8.80 4.34
N VAL A 625 -14.42 -9.04 3.87
CA VAL A 625 -14.73 -9.38 2.47
C VAL A 625 -15.68 -8.33 1.88
N ARG A 626 -16.80 -8.10 2.56
CA ARG A 626 -17.84 -7.12 2.18
C ARG A 626 -18.03 -6.03 3.21
N TRP A 627 -17.53 -6.18 4.43
CA TRP A 627 -17.55 -5.14 5.45
C TRP A 627 -16.38 -5.31 6.43
N THR A 628 -15.94 -4.22 7.04
CA THR A 628 -14.80 -4.17 7.96
C THR A 628 -14.86 -2.91 8.83
N VAL A 629 -13.98 -2.79 9.82
CA VAL A 629 -13.81 -1.61 10.68
C VAL A 629 -12.36 -1.10 10.61
N ASP A 630 -12.18 0.22 10.73
CA ASP A 630 -10.86 0.82 10.95
C ASP A 630 -10.51 0.69 12.43
N GLU A 631 -9.71 -0.31 12.79
CA GLU A 631 -9.21 -0.48 14.17
C GLU A 631 -8.35 0.71 14.61
N SER A 632 -7.59 1.25 13.66
CA SER A 632 -6.76 2.45 13.85
C SER A 632 -7.52 3.76 13.62
N GLY A 633 -8.83 3.69 13.37
CA GLY A 633 -9.66 4.83 13.01
C GLY A 633 -11.04 4.78 13.64
N GLY A 634 -11.91 5.67 13.16
CA GLY A 634 -13.24 5.87 13.74
C GLY A 634 -14.36 5.42 12.82
N ASN A 635 -14.05 4.64 11.77
CA ASN A 635 -14.94 4.42 10.64
C ASN A 635 -15.11 2.93 10.36
N ALA A 636 -16.30 2.54 9.93
CA ALA A 636 -16.55 1.25 9.30
C ALA A 636 -16.64 1.41 7.77
N ALA A 637 -16.46 0.30 7.05
CA ALA A 637 -16.69 0.25 5.62
C ALA A 637 -17.55 -0.95 5.25
N TYR A 638 -18.45 -0.82 4.27
CA TYR A 638 -19.15 -1.95 3.69
C TYR A 638 -19.38 -1.80 2.18
N VAL A 639 -19.63 -2.90 1.49
CA VAL A 639 -19.92 -2.96 0.05
C VAL A 639 -21.39 -3.32 -0.15
N ASP A 640 -22.13 -2.47 -0.84
CA ASP A 640 -23.54 -2.71 -1.14
C ASP A 640 -23.75 -3.63 -2.36
N GLY A 641 -25.01 -3.87 -2.73
CA GLY A 641 -25.38 -4.71 -3.88
C GLY A 641 -25.02 -4.11 -5.24
N GLN A 642 -24.63 -2.83 -5.28
CA GLN A 642 -24.21 -2.09 -6.47
C GLN A 642 -22.67 -1.97 -6.53
N GLU A 643 -21.96 -2.65 -5.64
CA GLU A 643 -20.50 -2.61 -5.49
C GLU A 643 -19.95 -1.21 -5.17
N ARG A 644 -20.77 -0.36 -4.52
CA ARG A 644 -20.33 0.91 -3.93
C ARG A 644 -19.77 0.64 -2.54
N VAL A 645 -18.71 1.36 -2.18
CA VAL A 645 -18.15 1.26 -0.82
C VAL A 645 -18.68 2.39 0.03
N HIS A 646 -19.30 2.04 1.13
CA HIS A 646 -19.93 2.92 2.09
C HIS A 646 -18.98 3.12 3.27
N LEU A 647 -18.51 4.36 3.48
CA LEU A 647 -17.67 4.75 4.62
C LEU A 647 -18.53 5.38 5.71
N VAL A 648 -18.67 4.66 6.81
CA VAL A 648 -19.59 5.00 7.89
C VAL A 648 -18.80 5.48 9.11
N PRO A 649 -18.88 6.77 9.48
CA PRO A 649 -18.29 7.23 10.72
C PRO A 649 -19.00 6.61 11.93
N SER A 650 -18.25 6.17 12.93
CA SER A 650 -18.80 5.67 14.20
C SER A 650 -19.49 6.78 14.99
N GLY A 651 -18.95 8.00 14.94
CA GLY A 651 -19.30 9.12 15.81
C GLY A 651 -18.62 9.06 17.19
N VAL A 652 -17.75 8.07 17.41
CA VAL A 652 -17.05 7.86 18.68
C VAL A 652 -15.74 8.61 18.70
N ARG A 653 -15.41 9.22 19.85
CA ARG A 653 -14.10 9.82 20.09
C ARG A 653 -13.08 8.71 20.35
N GLN A 654 -12.08 8.60 19.47
CA GLN A 654 -11.01 7.59 19.55
C GLN A 654 -10.13 7.75 20.81
N GLN A 655 -9.41 6.69 21.17
CA GLN A 655 -8.38 6.66 22.20
C GLN A 655 -7.21 7.59 21.84
N PRO A 656 -6.46 8.10 22.85
CA PRO A 656 -5.20 8.80 22.61
C PRO A 656 -4.22 7.94 21.79
N LEU A 657 -3.43 8.59 20.94
CA LEU A 657 -2.38 7.93 20.16
C LEU A 657 -1.42 7.16 21.08
N SER A 658 -1.19 5.89 20.75
CA SER A 658 -0.31 5.00 21.51
C SER A 658 0.63 4.21 20.59
N LEU A 659 1.57 3.48 21.19
CA LEU A 659 2.48 2.58 20.47
C LEU A 659 1.88 1.17 20.42
N LEU A 660 1.93 0.56 19.24
CA LEU A 660 1.51 -0.84 19.02
C LEU A 660 2.66 -1.84 19.23
N ASP A 661 3.90 -1.36 19.32
CA ASP A 661 5.08 -2.19 19.58
C ASP A 661 6.12 -1.39 20.39
N VAL A 662 7.04 -2.09 21.02
CA VAL A 662 8.15 -1.47 21.75
C VAL A 662 9.06 -0.74 20.75
N PRO A 663 9.36 0.56 20.94
CA PRO A 663 10.27 1.28 20.06
C PRO A 663 11.62 0.61 20.00
N GLN A 664 12.11 0.36 18.79
CA GLN A 664 13.47 -0.12 18.58
C GLN A 664 14.36 1.07 18.29
N GLY A 665 15.39 1.28 19.12
CA GLY A 665 16.30 2.41 19.00
C GLY A 665 17.72 1.97 18.66
N ALA A 666 18.43 2.77 17.88
CA ALA A 666 19.87 2.62 17.73
C ALA A 666 20.56 2.88 19.07
N THR A 667 21.52 2.02 19.43
CA THR A 667 22.37 2.24 20.61
C THR A 667 23.55 3.16 20.28
N GLU A 668 23.97 3.19 19.01
CA GLU A 668 25.07 4.01 18.52
C GLU A 668 24.72 4.68 17.17
N VAL A 669 25.24 5.89 16.96
CA VAL A 669 25.16 6.66 15.70
C VAL A 669 26.55 7.18 15.34
N SER A 670 26.80 7.45 14.05
CA SER A 670 28.08 8.02 13.60
C SER A 670 27.87 9.03 12.47
N PRO A 671 28.85 9.92 12.17
CA PRO A 671 28.75 10.84 11.04
C PRO A 671 28.69 10.13 9.68
N THR A 672 29.23 8.92 9.60
CA THR A 672 29.39 8.17 8.35
C THR A 672 28.24 7.19 8.08
N THR A 673 27.34 7.01 9.05
CA THR A 673 26.19 6.12 8.94
C THR A 673 24.97 6.85 9.46
N SER A 674 23.89 6.92 8.67
CA SER A 674 22.61 7.48 9.13
C SER A 674 21.64 6.33 9.42
N PRO A 675 21.80 5.60 10.55
CA PRO A 675 20.87 4.55 10.91
C PRO A 675 19.50 5.17 11.23
N VAL A 676 18.48 4.31 11.23
CA VAL A 676 17.21 4.61 11.89
C VAL A 676 17.51 4.78 13.37
N LEU A 677 17.33 6.00 13.89
CA LEU A 677 17.51 6.34 15.30
C LEU A 677 16.49 5.59 16.15
N THR A 678 15.22 5.63 15.72
CA THR A 678 14.15 4.86 16.35
C THR A 678 13.07 4.51 15.33
N ASP A 679 12.48 3.32 15.49
CA ASP A 679 11.33 2.84 14.74
C ASP A 679 10.15 2.71 15.71
N VAL A 680 9.04 3.40 15.40
CA VAL A 680 7.81 3.37 16.19
C VAL A 680 6.63 2.96 15.32
N LEU A 681 5.74 2.13 15.87
CA LEU A 681 4.51 1.72 15.22
C LEU A 681 3.32 2.32 15.97
N LEU A 682 2.54 3.15 15.29
CA LEU A 682 1.49 3.97 15.90
C LEU A 682 0.11 3.31 15.83
N SER A 683 -0.71 3.52 16.86
CA SER A 683 -2.09 3.00 16.92
C SER A 683 -3.08 3.69 15.99
N LYS A 684 -2.75 4.89 15.47
CA LYS A 684 -3.60 5.65 14.56
C LYS A 684 -2.79 6.70 13.78
N PRO A 685 -3.35 7.31 12.71
CA PRO A 685 -2.65 8.32 11.92
C PRO A 685 -2.19 9.55 12.72
N ALA A 686 -1.06 10.13 12.31
CA ALA A 686 -0.47 11.33 12.91
C ALA A 686 -0.45 12.52 11.94
N ALA A 687 -0.71 13.72 12.45
CA ALA A 687 -0.63 14.98 11.69
C ALA A 687 0.81 15.42 11.41
N GLY A 688 1.75 15.01 12.27
CA GLY A 688 3.16 15.40 12.20
C GLY A 688 3.94 14.90 13.40
N TRP A 689 5.27 15.01 13.32
CA TRP A 689 6.16 14.61 14.40
C TRP A 689 7.39 15.52 14.47
N THR A 690 7.97 15.62 15.67
CA THR A 690 9.17 16.40 15.96
C THR A 690 10.14 15.54 16.76
N LEU A 691 11.36 15.40 16.24
CA LEU A 691 12.51 14.87 16.96
C LEU A 691 13.30 16.05 17.55
N THR A 692 13.62 15.99 18.84
CA THR A 692 14.57 16.88 19.50
C THR A 692 15.73 16.06 20.05
N VAL A 693 16.95 16.47 19.76
CA VAL A 693 18.19 15.85 20.25
C VAL A 693 18.92 16.82 21.17
N ARG A 694 19.30 16.33 22.35
CA ARG A 694 19.92 17.09 23.43
C ARG A 694 21.22 16.43 23.84
N ASP A 695 22.27 17.22 23.94
CA ASP A 695 23.50 16.77 24.57
C ASP A 695 23.21 16.39 26.03
N LYS A 696 23.53 15.15 26.43
CA LYS A 696 23.12 14.61 27.73
C LYS A 696 23.81 15.32 28.89
N ALA A 697 25.05 15.75 28.69
CA ALA A 697 25.87 16.36 29.73
C ALA A 697 25.44 17.81 30.01
N THR A 698 25.24 18.60 28.96
CA THR A 698 24.94 20.03 29.06
C THR A 698 23.44 20.34 29.05
N GLY A 699 22.60 19.40 28.61
CA GLY A 699 21.19 19.63 28.40
C GLY A 699 20.86 20.58 27.24
N LYS A 700 21.83 20.95 26.39
CA LYS A 700 21.60 21.85 25.25
C LYS A 700 20.98 21.11 24.06
N VAL A 701 20.02 21.73 23.38
CA VAL A 701 19.49 21.21 22.11
C VAL A 701 20.57 21.35 21.04
N VAL A 702 20.93 20.25 20.40
CA VAL A 702 22.00 20.19 19.39
C VAL A 702 21.52 19.70 18.03
N GLY A 703 20.28 19.23 17.95
CA GLY A 703 19.73 18.64 16.75
C GLY A 703 18.23 18.41 16.86
N GLY A 704 17.63 18.06 15.74
CA GLY A 704 16.21 17.74 15.64
C GLY A 704 15.78 17.68 14.19
N THR A 705 14.59 17.14 13.95
CA THR A 705 13.97 17.06 12.63
C THR A 705 12.46 17.06 12.83
N ASP A 706 11.75 17.82 12.00
CA ASP A 706 10.30 17.75 11.91
C ASP A 706 9.89 16.93 10.69
N GLY A 707 8.79 16.20 10.80
CA GLY A 707 8.18 15.48 9.69
C GLY A 707 6.67 15.68 9.64
N GLY A 708 6.12 15.44 8.45
CA GLY A 708 4.71 15.64 8.14
C GLY A 708 3.81 14.48 8.57
N THR A 709 2.62 14.46 7.97
CA THR A 709 1.60 13.44 8.21
C THR A 709 2.12 12.04 7.95
N LEU A 710 1.76 11.07 8.79
CA LEU A 710 2.11 9.68 8.60
C LEU A 710 1.00 8.74 9.09
N ARG A 711 1.06 7.47 8.65
CA ARG A 711 0.09 6.42 8.98
C ARG A 711 0.84 5.16 9.36
N GLY A 712 0.73 4.76 10.62
CA GLY A 712 1.34 3.51 11.09
C GLY A 712 2.81 3.62 11.49
N GLU A 713 3.70 3.02 10.70
CA GLU A 713 5.14 2.94 11.01
C GLU A 713 5.87 4.26 10.73
N LEU A 714 6.70 4.71 11.69
CA LEU A 714 7.62 5.83 11.56
C LEU A 714 9.05 5.39 11.87
N LYS A 715 9.89 5.38 10.82
CA LYS A 715 11.34 5.20 10.93
C LYS A 715 12.02 6.57 10.99
N VAL A 716 12.43 6.99 12.18
CA VAL A 716 13.08 8.28 12.40
C VAL A 716 14.57 8.17 12.07
N PRO A 717 15.09 8.87 11.05
CA PRO A 717 16.51 8.85 10.76
C PRO A 717 17.29 9.64 11.81
N TRP A 718 18.53 9.22 12.10
CA TRP A 718 19.48 10.12 12.73
C TRP A 718 19.87 11.23 11.74
N SER A 719 19.42 12.46 12.01
CA SER A 719 19.79 13.64 11.24
C SER A 719 20.24 14.75 12.17
N THR A 720 21.48 15.22 11.98
CA THR A 720 22.03 16.37 12.71
C THR A 720 21.59 17.66 12.00
N SER A 721 20.29 17.94 11.96
CA SER A 721 19.74 19.04 11.15
C SER A 721 19.72 20.44 11.79
N ALA A 722 20.38 20.65 12.95
CA ALA A 722 20.45 22.01 13.52
C ALA A 722 21.44 22.95 12.79
N THR A 723 22.49 22.43 12.14
CA THR A 723 23.45 23.22 11.35
C THR A 723 24.08 22.35 10.28
N ALA A 724 23.95 22.75 9.01
CA ALA A 724 24.56 22.06 7.87
C ALA A 724 26.07 21.86 8.09
N GLY A 725 26.51 20.60 8.21
CA GLY A 725 27.93 20.19 8.15
C GLY A 725 28.70 20.06 9.48
N ALA A 726 28.11 20.37 10.65
CA ALA A 726 28.81 20.22 11.93
C ALA A 726 28.67 18.80 12.49
N VAL A 727 29.81 18.11 12.66
CA VAL A 727 29.88 16.80 13.30
C VAL A 727 29.75 16.96 14.81
N LEU A 728 28.79 16.28 15.44
CA LEU A 728 28.64 16.29 16.89
C LEU A 728 29.83 15.58 17.58
N PRO A 729 30.26 16.02 18.78
CA PRO A 729 31.28 15.32 19.57
C PRO A 729 30.89 13.88 19.95
N ASN A 730 31.89 13.03 20.21
CA ASN A 730 31.65 11.74 20.86
C ASN A 730 30.94 11.97 22.20
N GLY A 731 29.96 11.14 22.53
CA GLY A 731 29.15 11.36 23.72
C GLY A 731 27.78 10.72 23.67
N PHE A 732 27.03 10.87 24.75
CA PHE A 732 25.64 10.44 24.84
C PHE A 732 24.70 11.61 24.56
N TYR A 733 23.65 11.33 23.79
CA TYR A 733 22.62 12.29 23.42
C TYR A 733 21.26 11.74 23.80
N ASP A 734 20.50 12.52 24.55
CA ASP A 734 19.10 12.22 24.83
C ASP A 734 18.25 12.74 23.66
N TRP A 735 17.28 11.94 23.24
CA TRP A 735 16.35 12.31 22.21
C TRP A 735 14.91 12.19 22.70
N THR A 736 14.04 13.04 22.16
CA THR A 736 12.61 13.02 22.39
C THR A 736 11.92 13.13 21.04
N LEU A 737 11.14 12.10 20.72
CA LEU A 737 10.21 12.08 19.60
C LEU A 737 8.83 12.45 20.13
N SER A 738 8.21 13.49 19.57
CA SER A 738 6.85 13.92 19.87
C SER A 738 5.99 13.75 18.63
N VAL A 739 4.92 12.96 18.69
CA VAL A 739 4.05 12.65 17.55
C VAL A 739 2.64 13.16 17.82
N THR A 740 2.12 13.99 16.91
CA THR A 740 0.81 14.65 17.08
C THR A 740 -0.29 13.83 16.41
N PRO A 741 -1.37 13.43 17.12
CA PRO A 741 -2.47 12.67 16.53
C PRO A 741 -3.20 13.45 15.42
N ALA A 742 -3.56 12.79 14.33
CA ALA A 742 -4.22 13.44 13.18
C ALA A 742 -5.67 13.85 13.45
N ASP A 743 -6.34 13.15 14.35
CA ASP A 743 -7.73 13.42 14.77
C ASP A 743 -7.82 14.48 15.89
N GLY A 744 -6.68 14.98 16.39
CA GLY A 744 -6.62 15.92 17.51
C GLY A 744 -7.01 15.33 18.87
N VAL A 745 -7.14 14.00 19.00
CA VAL A 745 -7.53 13.36 20.25
C VAL A 745 -6.32 12.83 21.02
N GLY A 746 -6.10 13.43 22.20
CA GLY A 746 -4.98 13.12 23.10
C GLY A 746 -3.85 14.14 22.99
N ALA A 747 -2.98 14.18 23.98
CA ALA A 747 -1.72 14.93 23.88
C ALA A 747 -0.79 14.25 22.87
N PRO A 748 0.20 14.97 22.30
CA PRO A 748 1.23 14.35 21.48
C PRO A 748 1.91 13.18 22.22
N LEU A 749 2.01 12.03 21.54
CA LEU A 749 2.71 10.86 22.06
C LEU A 749 4.21 11.18 22.15
N GLN A 750 4.81 10.96 23.31
CA GLN A 750 6.25 11.17 23.51
C GLN A 750 6.99 9.87 23.74
N THR A 751 7.97 9.60 22.87
CA THR A 751 8.95 8.53 23.04
C THR A 751 10.31 9.16 23.28
N ARG A 752 11.09 8.59 24.20
CA ARG A 752 12.40 9.10 24.59
C ARG A 752 13.42 7.98 24.58
N GLY A 753 14.68 8.34 24.37
CA GLY A 753 15.79 7.43 24.52
C GLY A 753 17.12 8.17 24.58
N THR A 754 18.18 7.40 24.72
CA THR A 754 19.55 7.90 24.66
C THR A 754 20.28 7.14 23.56
N VAL A 755 21.11 7.84 22.78
CA VAL A 755 21.97 7.24 21.77
C VAL A 755 23.41 7.71 21.96
N ARG A 756 24.37 6.86 21.64
CA ARG A 756 25.80 7.20 21.72
C ARG A 756 26.34 7.62 20.36
N MET A 757 26.87 8.83 20.26
CA MET A 757 27.64 9.28 19.09
C MET A 757 29.05 8.69 19.16
N VAL A 758 29.44 7.97 18.12
CA VAL A 758 30.79 7.42 17.94
C VAL A 758 31.41 7.96 16.66
N ARG A 759 32.74 8.11 16.64
CA ARG A 759 33.48 8.72 15.53
C ARG A 759 33.01 10.16 15.23
N GLY A 760 32.44 10.83 16.22
CA GLY A 760 32.18 12.25 16.24
C GLY A 760 33.47 13.06 16.40
N ASN A 761 33.36 14.35 16.72
CA ASN A 761 34.53 15.15 17.07
C ASN A 761 35.15 14.65 18.38
N ALA A 762 36.47 14.68 18.47
CA ALA A 762 37.19 14.31 19.69
C ALA A 762 36.81 15.26 20.83
N VAL A 763 36.39 14.70 21.97
CA VAL A 763 36.25 15.44 23.22
C VAL A 763 37.61 15.47 23.91
N PHE A 764 38.04 16.64 24.41
CA PHE A 764 39.36 16.75 25.04
C PHE A 764 39.50 15.76 26.21
N HIS A 765 40.59 14.98 26.21
CA HIS A 765 40.87 13.86 27.12
C HIS A 765 40.01 12.58 26.97
N ASP A 766 39.12 12.46 25.98
CA ASP A 766 38.35 11.23 25.71
C ASP A 766 39.09 10.28 24.76
N TYR A 767 39.84 9.32 25.29
CA TYR A 767 40.70 8.42 24.51
C TYR A 767 40.07 7.05 24.29
N VAL A 768 39.37 6.53 25.32
CA VAL A 768 38.86 5.17 25.42
C VAL A 768 37.47 5.19 26.05
N GLY A 769 36.75 4.07 25.94
CA GLY A 769 35.40 3.94 26.48
C GLY A 769 34.87 2.52 26.26
N PRO A 770 33.59 2.24 26.61
CA PRO A 770 33.00 0.91 26.47
C PRO A 770 33.11 0.41 25.03
N GLY A 771 33.58 -0.82 24.86
CA GLY A 771 33.83 -1.42 23.54
C GLY A 771 35.04 -0.84 22.79
N ALA A 772 36.00 -0.23 23.50
CA ALA A 772 37.18 0.43 22.93
C ALA A 772 36.82 1.54 21.93
N LYS A 773 35.86 2.39 22.31
CA LYS A 773 35.47 3.59 21.56
C LYS A 773 35.43 4.76 22.54
N PRO A 774 35.88 5.97 22.16
CA PRO A 774 35.67 7.20 22.94
C PRO A 774 34.19 7.41 23.26
N ASP A 775 33.86 7.81 24.49
CA ASP A 775 32.47 7.91 25.00
C ASP A 775 32.04 9.31 25.45
N GLY A 776 32.89 10.30 25.23
CA GLY A 776 32.71 11.68 25.63
C GLY A 776 33.09 11.96 27.09
N ALA A 777 33.38 10.93 27.90
CA ALA A 777 33.93 11.12 29.23
C ALA A 777 35.45 11.31 29.17
N GLY A 778 35.95 12.14 30.07
CA GLY A 778 37.38 12.34 30.21
C GLY A 778 38.11 11.12 30.78
N ASP A 779 39.30 10.83 30.26
CA ASP A 779 40.19 9.78 30.73
C ASP A 779 41.45 10.33 31.36
N LEU A 780 42.09 9.49 32.20
CA LEU A 780 43.36 9.82 32.83
C LEU A 780 44.49 8.94 32.30
N LEU A 781 45.61 9.54 31.89
CA LEU A 781 46.77 8.77 31.45
C LEU A 781 47.72 8.57 32.63
N THR A 782 48.06 7.31 32.90
CA THR A 782 48.90 6.94 34.05
C THR A 782 50.14 6.16 33.62
N MET A 783 51.20 6.29 34.41
CA MET A 783 52.43 5.52 34.22
C MET A 783 53.02 5.08 35.55
N PRO A 784 53.12 3.76 35.83
CA PRO A 784 53.86 3.23 36.96
C PRO A 784 55.38 3.20 36.70
N SER A 785 56.15 2.81 37.71
CA SER A 785 57.61 2.67 37.61
C SER A 785 58.05 1.68 36.52
N SER A 786 57.20 0.70 36.16
CA SER A 786 57.45 -0.30 35.12
C SER A 786 57.38 0.21 33.67
N GLY A 787 56.90 1.44 33.43
CA GLY A 787 56.86 2.00 32.06
C GLY A 787 55.70 1.52 31.19
N THR A 788 54.57 1.13 31.78
CA THR A 788 53.31 0.93 31.03
C THR A 788 52.52 2.23 30.99
N LEU A 789 52.10 2.69 29.80
CA LEU A 789 51.12 3.77 29.70
C LEU A 789 49.71 3.19 29.73
N THR A 790 48.87 3.68 30.62
CA THR A 790 47.50 3.18 30.83
C THR A 790 46.51 4.32 30.83
N TYR A 791 45.54 4.28 29.90
CA TYR A 791 44.33 5.07 30.01
C TYR A 791 43.43 4.44 31.08
N GLN A 792 43.13 5.22 32.11
CA GLN A 792 42.13 4.91 33.13
C GLN A 792 40.83 5.50 32.62
N GLN A 793 39.91 4.61 32.22
CA GLN A 793 38.72 5.02 31.49
C GLN A 793 37.73 5.74 32.43
N GLY A 794 37.30 6.94 32.06
CA GLY A 794 36.27 7.69 32.78
C GLY A 794 34.93 6.97 32.80
N THR A 795 34.17 7.07 33.89
CA THR A 795 32.82 6.50 33.96
C THR A 795 31.73 7.46 33.50
N GLY A 796 32.07 8.74 33.31
CA GLY A 796 31.06 9.81 33.19
C GLY A 796 30.20 9.95 34.46
N GLN A 797 30.61 9.36 35.58
CA GLN A 797 29.98 9.47 36.91
C GLN A 797 31.00 9.95 37.96
N GLY A 798 32.16 10.41 37.49
CA GLY A 798 33.19 11.07 38.26
C GLY A 798 34.21 10.13 38.91
N THR A 799 34.32 8.91 38.40
CA THR A 799 35.32 7.89 38.78
C THR A 799 35.95 7.28 37.53
N PHE A 800 36.90 6.36 37.71
CA PHE A 800 37.52 5.60 36.62
C PHE A 800 37.20 4.12 36.74
N SER A 801 36.83 3.47 35.64
CA SER A 801 36.62 2.02 35.57
C SER A 801 37.05 1.49 34.21
N GLY A 802 37.88 0.45 34.19
CA GLY A 802 38.46 -0.07 32.95
C GLY A 802 39.85 0.51 32.66
N GLN A 803 40.66 -0.26 31.94
CA GLN A 803 42.04 0.07 31.64
C GLN A 803 42.41 -0.36 30.23
N VAL A 804 43.02 0.55 29.48
CA VAL A 804 43.63 0.25 28.19
C VAL A 804 45.12 0.53 28.28
N SER A 805 45.94 -0.52 28.25
CA SER A 805 47.36 -0.46 28.60
C SER A 805 48.29 -0.78 27.42
N GLY A 806 49.35 0.03 27.29
CA GLY A 806 50.44 -0.15 26.32
C GLY A 806 51.78 -0.25 27.05
N SER A 807 52.37 -1.44 27.05
CA SER A 807 53.67 -1.71 27.67
C SER A 807 54.85 -1.41 26.73
N GLY A 808 56.06 -1.42 27.29
CA GLY A 808 57.32 -1.30 26.54
C GLY A 808 57.93 0.11 26.52
N TRP A 809 57.38 1.08 27.25
CA TRP A 809 57.96 2.42 27.28
C TRP A 809 59.20 2.48 28.20
N PRO A 810 60.27 3.19 27.78
CA PRO A 810 61.34 3.55 28.68
C PRO A 810 60.83 4.39 29.84
N THR A 811 61.40 4.19 31.02
CA THR A 811 60.89 4.83 32.25
C THR A 811 61.14 6.34 32.34
N GLY A 812 62.03 6.88 31.50
CA GLY A 812 62.38 8.31 31.46
C GLY A 812 61.53 9.18 30.51
N ILE A 813 60.49 8.62 29.88
CA ILE A 813 59.62 9.40 29.00
C ILE A 813 58.77 10.42 29.78
N LYS A 814 58.30 11.45 29.07
CA LYS A 814 57.22 12.33 29.55
C LYS A 814 56.08 12.32 28.54
N ALA A 815 54.92 11.82 28.96
CA ALA A 815 53.70 11.85 28.16
C ALA A 815 52.92 13.15 28.40
N VAL A 816 52.22 13.61 27.38
CA VAL A 816 51.30 14.75 27.43
C VAL A 816 50.07 14.39 26.61
N PRO A 817 48.92 14.12 27.25
CA PRO A 817 47.64 14.05 26.58
C PRO A 817 47.40 15.41 25.88
N ILE A 818 47.53 15.44 24.55
CA ILE A 818 47.52 16.71 23.81
C ILE A 818 46.12 17.04 23.29
N GLY A 819 45.31 16.03 22.98
CA GLY A 819 44.04 16.18 22.24
C GLY A 819 44.20 15.70 20.79
N ASP A 820 43.18 15.88 19.94
CA ASP A 820 43.29 15.56 18.50
C ASP A 820 44.12 16.63 17.76
N LEU A 821 45.44 16.44 17.74
CA LEU A 821 46.34 17.31 16.97
C LEU A 821 46.42 16.88 15.51
N SER A 822 46.28 15.57 15.24
CA SER A 822 46.41 15.00 13.90
C SER A 822 45.22 15.29 12.98
N GLY A 823 44.06 15.64 13.54
CA GLY A 823 42.82 15.90 12.82
C GLY A 823 42.06 14.63 12.42
N ASP A 824 42.36 13.48 13.04
CA ASP A 824 41.75 12.19 12.72
C ASP A 824 40.48 11.90 13.56
N ARG A 825 40.09 12.85 14.43
CA ARG A 825 38.99 12.77 15.41
C ARG A 825 39.23 11.79 16.54
N CYS A 826 40.47 11.38 16.76
CA CYS A 826 40.92 10.63 17.92
C CYS A 826 41.91 11.49 18.70
N ASN A 827 41.86 11.47 20.03
CA ASN A 827 42.84 12.20 20.82
C ASN A 827 44.22 11.53 20.69
N ASP A 828 45.25 12.38 20.57
CA ASP A 828 46.64 11.99 20.46
C ASP A 828 47.40 12.15 21.79
N VAL A 829 48.59 11.54 21.86
CA VAL A 829 49.53 11.73 22.98
C VAL A 829 50.89 12.15 22.48
N LEU A 830 51.39 13.28 23.00
CA LEU A 830 52.79 13.66 22.81
C LEU A 830 53.66 12.89 23.80
N VAL A 831 54.80 12.39 23.34
CA VAL A 831 55.81 11.76 24.19
C VAL A 831 57.18 12.39 23.95
N ARG A 832 57.75 12.96 25.00
CA ARG A 832 59.16 13.36 25.05
C ARG A 832 60.01 12.17 25.49
N LEU A 833 60.93 11.73 24.62
CA LEU A 833 61.87 10.66 24.92
C LEU A 833 63.07 11.16 25.75
N GLY A 834 63.79 10.23 26.38
CA GLY A 834 64.97 10.55 27.19
C GLY A 834 66.07 11.29 26.42
N GLY A 835 66.24 10.98 25.13
CA GLY A 835 67.17 11.68 24.22
C GLY A 835 66.71 13.07 23.77
N GLY A 836 65.55 13.55 24.22
CA GLY A 836 65.05 14.90 23.93
C GLY A 836 64.26 15.05 22.63
N ALA A 837 63.96 13.95 21.92
CA ALA A 837 63.01 13.96 20.83
C ALA A 837 61.56 14.13 21.36
N LEU A 838 60.73 14.87 20.63
CA LEU A 838 59.29 14.98 20.88
C LEU A 838 58.53 14.35 19.71
N ARG A 839 57.60 13.45 20.02
CA ARG A 839 56.80 12.70 19.03
C ARG A 839 55.32 12.79 19.37
N LEU A 840 54.49 12.95 18.34
CA LEU A 840 53.03 12.83 18.40
C LEU A 840 52.64 11.41 18.06
N TYR A 841 52.12 10.66 19.03
CA TYR A 841 51.61 9.31 18.84
C TYR A 841 50.13 9.35 18.53
N ARG A 842 49.76 8.82 17.36
CA ARG A 842 48.39 8.66 16.90
C ARG A 842 47.89 7.30 17.32
N THR A 843 47.17 7.26 18.43
CA THR A 843 46.44 6.08 18.82
C THR A 843 45.11 6.09 18.13
N GLY A 844 44.87 5.14 17.22
CA GLY A 844 43.52 4.95 16.69
C GLY A 844 42.51 4.88 17.86
N CYS A 845 41.35 5.52 17.70
CA CYS A 845 40.34 5.68 18.74
C CYS A 845 40.15 4.41 19.57
N GLY A 846 40.27 4.51 20.91
CA GLY A 846 40.14 3.36 21.82
C GLY A 846 41.39 2.47 21.98
N GLY A 847 42.47 2.74 21.24
CA GLY A 847 43.70 1.96 21.26
C GLY A 847 44.71 2.40 22.33
N ALA A 848 45.50 1.46 22.83
CA ALA A 848 46.59 1.76 23.76
C ALA A 848 47.76 2.51 23.10
N VAL A 849 48.39 3.43 23.85
CA VAL A 849 49.62 4.13 23.43
C VAL A 849 50.82 3.21 23.64
N ARG A 850 51.45 2.77 22.55
CA ARG A 850 52.63 1.89 22.57
C ARG A 850 53.82 2.54 21.88
N PRO A 851 55.07 2.14 22.18
CA PRO A 851 56.24 2.63 21.45
C PRO A 851 56.16 2.37 19.94
N THR A 852 55.44 1.33 19.54
CA THR A 852 55.18 0.92 18.15
C THR A 852 53.97 1.58 17.52
N SER A 853 53.15 2.35 18.26
CA SER A 853 52.03 3.08 17.68
C SER A 853 52.54 4.09 16.64
N PRO A 854 51.77 4.35 15.56
CA PRO A 854 52.17 5.33 14.54
C PRO A 854 52.46 6.70 15.16
N TYR A 855 53.57 7.33 14.76
CA TYR A 855 53.93 8.64 15.30
C TYR A 855 54.50 9.60 14.25
N THR A 856 54.38 10.88 14.54
CA THR A 856 55.05 11.97 13.81
C THR A 856 56.12 12.56 14.72
N THR A 857 57.36 12.65 14.25
CA THR A 857 58.43 13.32 15.01
C THR A 857 58.31 14.83 14.83
N LEU A 858 58.07 15.55 15.92
CA LEU A 858 57.93 17.02 15.95
C LEU A 858 59.25 17.73 16.24
N GLY A 859 60.18 17.04 16.91
CA GLY A 859 61.56 17.48 17.05
C GLY A 859 62.45 16.29 17.40
N THR A 860 63.68 16.28 16.87
CA THR A 860 64.63 15.18 17.05
C THR A 860 65.45 15.30 18.35
N SER A 861 65.57 16.51 18.90
CA SER A 861 66.30 16.79 20.14
C SER A 861 65.83 18.13 20.76
N GLY A 862 66.44 18.55 21.88
CA GLY A 862 66.25 19.89 22.46
C GLY A 862 65.03 20.06 23.36
N TRP A 863 64.14 19.07 23.46
CA TRP A 863 62.95 19.16 24.33
C TRP A 863 63.23 18.83 25.81
N THR A 864 64.43 18.35 26.14
CA THR A 864 64.87 18.18 27.55
C THR A 864 65.08 19.51 28.27
N GLN A 865 65.19 20.62 27.54
CA GLN A 865 65.27 21.96 28.13
C GLN A 865 63.97 22.40 28.83
N PHE A 866 62.86 21.69 28.63
CA PHE A 866 61.56 22.01 29.22
C PHE A 866 61.21 21.04 30.35
N ASP A 867 60.93 21.57 31.54
CA ASP A 867 60.52 20.78 32.70
C ASP A 867 59.00 20.59 32.75
N ILE A 868 58.24 21.57 32.27
CA ILE A 868 56.79 21.50 32.09
C ILE A 868 56.46 21.41 30.61
N LEU A 869 55.57 20.46 30.30
CA LEU A 869 54.91 20.26 29.02
C LEU A 869 53.47 19.87 29.39
N THR A 870 52.47 20.63 28.92
CA THR A 870 51.06 20.40 29.24
C THR A 870 50.18 20.97 28.13
N SER A 871 49.05 20.33 27.86
CA SER A 871 48.03 20.82 26.94
C SER A 871 46.86 21.39 27.72
N PRO A 872 46.50 22.66 27.55
CA PRO A 872 45.21 23.18 28.01
C PRO A 872 44.06 22.86 27.04
N GLY A 873 44.32 22.27 25.87
CA GLY A 873 43.37 22.19 24.75
C GLY A 873 43.63 23.33 23.74
N ASP A 874 42.58 23.79 23.05
CA ASP A 874 42.67 24.85 22.04
C ASP A 874 42.63 26.24 22.68
N VAL A 875 43.78 26.92 22.76
CA VAL A 875 43.89 28.29 23.30
C VAL A 875 43.72 29.34 22.20
N THR A 876 43.79 28.92 20.94
CA THR A 876 43.73 29.78 19.76
C THR A 876 42.37 29.81 19.08
N LYS A 877 41.44 28.97 19.53
CA LYS A 877 40.10 28.80 18.99
C LYS A 877 40.11 28.42 17.50
N ASP A 878 41.13 27.68 17.08
CA ASP A 878 41.32 27.26 15.69
C ASP A 878 40.89 25.80 15.42
N GLY A 879 40.34 25.15 16.45
CA GLY A 879 39.85 23.78 16.46
C GLY A 879 40.92 22.73 16.77
N ARG A 880 42.15 23.13 17.11
CA ARG A 880 43.26 22.22 17.39
C ARG A 880 43.86 22.46 18.77
N PRO A 881 44.36 21.41 19.44
CA PRO A 881 45.02 21.58 20.72
C PRO A 881 46.39 22.23 20.59
N ASP A 882 46.77 22.97 21.64
CA ASP A 882 48.04 23.66 21.76
C ASP A 882 48.92 23.08 22.89
N LEU A 883 50.24 23.30 22.80
CA LEU A 883 51.19 22.86 23.84
C LEU A 883 51.78 24.06 24.58
N ILE A 884 51.78 24.00 25.91
CA ILE A 884 52.49 24.91 26.80
C ILE A 884 53.78 24.27 27.30
N ALA A 885 54.90 24.98 27.15
CA ALA A 885 56.20 24.52 27.62
C ALA A 885 56.90 25.57 28.50
N ARG A 886 57.54 25.14 29.60
CA ARG A 886 58.36 26.01 30.46
C ARG A 886 59.81 25.57 30.47
N ASN A 887 60.71 26.53 30.29
CA ASN A 887 62.13 26.33 30.52
C ASN A 887 62.47 26.67 31.99
N PRO A 888 62.96 25.73 32.81
CA PRO A 888 63.20 25.97 34.24
C PRO A 888 64.36 26.94 34.50
N SER A 889 65.36 26.99 33.61
CA SER A 889 66.59 27.78 33.82
C SER A 889 66.31 29.29 33.87
N ASN A 890 65.36 29.76 33.06
CA ASN A 890 64.98 31.16 32.95
C ASN A 890 63.51 31.43 33.31
N GLY A 891 62.70 30.39 33.49
CA GLY A 891 61.28 30.50 33.80
C GLY A 891 60.40 30.95 32.63
N ARG A 892 60.93 31.04 31.40
CA ARG A 892 60.14 31.45 30.23
C ARG A 892 59.11 30.37 29.88
N VAL A 893 57.90 30.83 29.56
CA VAL A 893 56.78 29.98 29.14
C VAL A 893 56.43 30.28 27.69
N TYR A 894 56.27 29.22 26.91
CA TYR A 894 55.99 29.29 25.48
C TYR A 894 54.70 28.57 25.14
N LEU A 895 53.95 29.14 24.20
CA LEU A 895 52.87 28.49 23.46
C LEU A 895 53.44 27.93 22.15
N TYR A 896 53.18 26.66 21.91
CA TYR A 896 53.37 26.01 20.62
C TYR A 896 51.99 25.73 20.04
N LYS A 897 51.61 26.46 18.99
CA LYS A 897 50.27 26.31 18.40
C LYS A 897 50.14 25.01 17.62
N GLY A 898 48.98 24.37 17.71
CA GLY A 898 48.61 23.30 16.79
C GLY A 898 48.53 23.81 15.33
N THR A 899 48.71 22.92 14.37
CA THR A 899 48.62 23.25 12.94
C THR A 899 47.79 22.20 12.22
N ALA A 900 47.11 22.60 11.13
CA ALA A 900 46.31 21.68 10.32
C ALA A 900 47.10 20.50 9.72
N ALA A 901 48.44 20.56 9.72
CA ALA A 901 49.31 19.48 9.28
C ALA A 901 49.64 18.45 10.39
N GLY A 902 49.01 18.53 11.56
CA GLY A 902 49.32 17.66 12.70
C GLY A 902 50.70 17.92 13.32
N LYS A 903 51.13 19.18 13.32
CA LYS A 903 52.43 19.63 13.87
C LYS A 903 52.26 20.81 14.82
N LEU A 904 53.34 21.16 15.53
CA LEU A 904 53.44 22.36 16.34
C LEU A 904 54.14 23.50 15.58
N ALA A 905 53.59 24.71 15.64
CA ALA A 905 54.20 25.91 15.09
C ALA A 905 55.43 26.37 15.90
N ALA A 906 56.15 27.37 15.39
CA ALA A 906 57.24 28.01 16.13
C ALA A 906 56.75 28.59 17.49
N PRO A 907 57.58 28.51 18.56
CA PRO A 907 57.15 28.93 19.89
C PRO A 907 56.89 30.43 19.99
N VAL A 908 55.76 30.78 20.60
CA VAL A 908 55.44 32.15 21.00
C VAL A 908 55.65 32.30 22.50
N LYS A 909 56.50 33.25 22.92
CA LYS A 909 56.71 33.52 24.35
C LYS A 909 55.44 34.12 24.95
N LEU A 910 54.89 33.47 25.97
CA LEU A 910 53.74 33.97 26.74
C LEU A 910 54.19 34.80 27.94
N TYR A 911 55.15 34.28 28.70
CA TYR A 911 55.56 34.87 29.97
C TYR A 911 57.06 34.78 30.18
N ASP A 912 57.57 35.72 30.99
CA ASP A 912 58.94 35.70 31.50
C ASP A 912 58.96 35.29 32.97
N ASN A 913 60.05 34.63 33.39
CA ASN A 913 60.39 34.34 34.78
C ASN A 913 59.31 33.68 35.67
N TRP A 914 58.62 32.65 35.19
CA TRP A 914 57.68 31.82 35.98
C TRP A 914 58.38 30.76 36.87
N LYS A 915 59.50 31.14 37.51
CA LYS A 915 60.26 30.27 38.43
C LYS A 915 59.57 30.03 39.76
N THR A 916 58.69 30.95 40.17
CA THR A 916 57.94 30.86 41.44
C THR A 916 56.77 29.88 41.38
N TYR A 917 56.41 29.38 40.19
CA TYR A 917 55.42 28.33 40.05
C TYR A 917 56.09 26.96 40.12
N LYS A 918 55.58 26.06 40.95
CA LYS A 918 56.06 24.67 41.02
C LYS A 918 55.24 23.71 40.18
N LYS A 919 54.02 24.10 39.80
CA LYS A 919 53.15 23.38 38.85
C LYS A 919 52.47 24.35 37.91
N ILE A 920 52.37 23.97 36.64
CA ILE A 920 51.54 24.61 35.62
C ILE A 920 50.85 23.45 34.90
N THR A 921 49.52 23.47 34.89
CA THR A 921 48.69 22.39 34.37
C THR A 921 47.64 22.98 33.44
N GLY A 922 47.58 22.47 32.21
CA GLY A 922 46.45 22.61 31.31
C GLY A 922 45.31 21.74 31.81
N VAL A 923 44.13 22.34 31.89
CA VAL A 923 42.97 21.75 32.58
C VAL A 923 41.75 21.63 31.68
N GLY A 924 41.90 21.90 30.39
CA GLY A 924 40.78 22.01 29.47
C GLY A 924 40.03 23.33 29.67
N ASP A 925 38.79 23.36 29.19
CA ASP A 925 37.87 24.48 29.30
C ASP A 925 37.15 24.48 30.66
N LEU A 926 37.53 25.38 31.58
CA LEU A 926 36.95 25.43 32.93
C LEU A 926 35.70 26.33 33.02
N ASN A 927 35.46 27.19 32.02
CA ASN A 927 34.38 28.18 32.01
C ASN A 927 33.33 27.95 30.91
N GLY A 928 33.48 26.89 30.12
CA GLY A 928 32.53 26.46 29.09
C GLY A 928 32.53 27.33 27.83
N ASP A 929 33.59 28.09 27.55
CA ASP A 929 33.67 28.99 26.40
C ASP A 929 34.31 28.35 25.14
N GLY A 930 34.72 27.09 25.24
CA GLY A 930 35.37 26.30 24.21
C GLY A 930 36.87 26.56 24.07
N ILE A 931 37.49 27.30 24.99
CA ILE A 931 38.91 27.67 24.95
C ILE A 931 39.65 27.02 26.12
N GLY A 932 40.86 26.53 25.87
CA GLY A 932 41.69 25.90 26.89
C GLY A 932 42.21 26.86 27.98
N ASP A 933 42.13 26.42 29.23
CA ASP A 933 42.57 27.16 30.43
C ASP A 933 43.79 26.54 31.12
N LEU A 934 44.45 27.35 31.96
CA LEU A 934 45.57 26.93 32.80
C LEU A 934 45.30 27.18 34.29
N ILE A 935 45.86 26.31 35.12
CA ILE A 935 46.12 26.59 36.53
C ILE A 935 47.62 26.55 36.82
N ALA A 936 48.05 27.41 37.76
CA ALA A 936 49.44 27.43 38.22
C ALA A 936 49.49 27.50 39.75
N GLN A 937 50.28 26.63 40.37
CA GLN A 937 50.49 26.60 41.81
C GLN A 937 51.86 27.19 42.14
N ASP A 938 51.88 28.25 42.94
CA ASP A 938 53.13 28.86 43.39
C ASP A 938 53.82 28.06 44.51
N THR A 939 55.08 28.39 44.81
CA THR A 939 55.86 27.76 45.88
C THR A 939 55.24 27.96 47.28
N SER A 940 54.40 28.98 47.45
CA SER A 940 53.62 29.27 48.67
C SER A 940 52.26 28.56 48.70
N ASN A 941 52.01 27.61 47.79
CA ASN A 941 50.75 26.87 47.66
C ASN A 941 49.53 27.73 47.31
N ASN A 942 49.68 28.94 46.77
CA ASN A 942 48.53 29.62 46.16
C ASN A 942 48.26 29.00 44.78
N LEU A 943 46.99 28.69 44.50
CA LEU A 943 46.54 28.26 43.19
C LEU A 943 45.97 29.45 42.42
N TYR A 944 46.46 29.69 41.22
CA TYR A 944 45.96 30.72 40.31
C TYR A 944 45.38 30.10 39.05
N ARG A 945 44.34 30.74 38.51
CA ARG A 945 43.72 30.45 37.23
C ARG A 945 44.14 31.47 36.18
N TYR A 946 44.27 30.99 34.95
CA TYR A 946 44.47 31.79 33.75
C TYR A 946 43.45 31.33 32.70
N ILE A 947 42.48 32.21 32.40
CA ILE A 947 41.44 31.92 31.40
C ILE A 947 41.97 32.20 30.00
N GLY A 948 41.78 31.29 29.05
CA GLY A 948 42.14 31.46 27.65
C GLY A 948 41.38 32.61 26.99
N LYS A 949 41.98 33.24 25.98
CA LYS A 949 41.35 34.35 25.22
C LYS A 949 40.95 33.98 23.79
N GLY A 950 41.29 32.77 23.33
CA GLY A 950 40.99 32.32 21.98
C GLY A 950 41.89 32.96 20.92
N ASN A 951 43.02 33.52 21.32
CA ASN A 951 44.02 34.10 20.42
C ASN A 951 45.45 33.60 20.75
N GLY A 952 45.54 32.52 21.52
CA GLY A 952 46.81 31.98 22.02
C GLY A 952 47.39 32.79 23.19
N THR A 953 46.58 33.56 23.92
CA THR A 953 47.00 34.23 25.17
C THR A 953 45.99 33.99 26.27
N PHE A 954 46.33 34.38 27.50
CA PHE A 954 45.45 34.23 28.67
C PHE A 954 45.12 35.59 29.30
N SER A 955 44.05 35.59 30.08
CA SER A 955 43.65 36.68 30.97
C SER A 955 44.61 36.82 32.16
N ALA A 956 44.51 37.95 32.85
CA ALA A 956 45.26 38.17 34.08
C ALA A 956 44.92 37.07 35.10
N ARG A 957 45.93 36.63 35.86
CA ARG A 957 45.77 35.53 36.82
C ARG A 957 44.77 35.89 37.91
N VAL A 958 43.93 34.94 38.29
CA VAL A 958 43.01 35.06 39.44
C VAL A 958 43.41 34.03 40.49
N LYS A 959 43.60 34.45 41.75
CA LYS A 959 43.86 33.52 42.85
C LYS A 959 42.57 32.77 43.18
N LEU A 960 42.57 31.45 43.01
CA LEU A 960 41.43 30.60 43.36
C LEU A 960 41.47 30.22 44.85
N PHE A 961 42.63 29.77 45.32
CA PHE A 961 42.78 29.22 46.66
C PHE A 961 44.14 29.58 47.25
N ALA A 962 44.16 29.95 48.54
CA ALA A 962 45.38 30.04 49.34
C ALA A 962 45.66 28.68 50.01
N ASN A 963 46.94 28.37 50.25
CA ASN A 963 47.37 27.12 50.90
C ASN A 963 46.78 25.84 50.27
N TRP A 964 46.51 25.89 48.96
CA TRP A 964 45.86 24.83 48.24
C TRP A 964 46.79 23.63 48.11
N GLY A 965 46.35 22.48 48.61
CA GLY A 965 46.92 21.20 48.21
C GLY A 965 48.41 21.05 48.50
N ALA A 966 48.88 21.45 49.68
CA ALA A 966 50.29 21.30 50.08
C ALA A 966 50.76 19.85 50.01
N SER A 967 49.87 18.88 50.26
CA SER A 967 50.12 17.45 50.14
C SER A 967 49.97 16.90 48.73
N TYR A 968 49.50 17.69 47.74
CA TYR A 968 49.32 17.18 46.39
C TYR A 968 50.65 17.11 45.65
N ASN A 969 51.00 15.93 45.15
CA ASN A 969 52.22 15.71 44.37
C ASN A 969 51.94 15.43 42.87
N ALA A 970 50.67 15.25 42.48
CA ALA A 970 50.24 15.23 41.08
C ALA A 970 48.94 16.03 40.89
N VAL A 971 48.82 16.70 39.74
CA VAL A 971 47.67 17.54 39.34
C VAL A 971 47.51 17.40 37.83
N ALA A 972 46.36 16.90 37.38
CA ALA A 972 46.04 16.68 35.98
C ALA A 972 44.64 17.20 35.66
N GLY A 973 44.47 17.83 34.50
CA GLY A 973 43.16 17.98 33.88
C GLY A 973 42.73 16.63 33.34
N ALA A 974 41.54 16.17 33.68
CA ALA A 974 41.06 14.86 33.24
C ALA A 974 39.97 14.98 32.18
N GLY A 975 39.61 16.19 31.74
CA GLY A 975 38.36 16.43 31.01
C GLY A 975 37.14 16.32 31.94
N ASP A 976 35.94 16.22 31.37
CA ASP A 976 34.72 16.01 32.15
C ASP A 976 34.60 14.51 32.50
N ILE A 977 34.94 14.16 33.74
CA ILE A 977 34.82 12.77 34.20
C ILE A 977 33.47 12.53 34.90
N THR A 978 32.72 13.59 35.22
CA THR A 978 31.40 13.55 35.86
C THR A 978 30.21 13.49 34.91
N GLY A 979 30.43 13.75 33.62
CA GLY A 979 29.40 13.77 32.60
C GLY A 979 28.45 14.97 32.72
N ASP A 980 28.85 16.06 33.37
CA ASP A 980 28.02 17.26 33.57
C ASP A 980 28.38 18.43 32.62
N GLY A 981 29.26 18.16 31.65
CA GLY A 981 29.71 19.05 30.60
C GLY A 981 30.82 20.01 31.04
N LYS A 982 31.44 19.80 32.21
CA LYS A 982 32.46 20.70 32.77
C LYS A 982 33.75 19.93 33.04
N ALA A 983 34.88 20.51 32.64
CA ALA A 983 36.17 19.89 32.87
C ALA A 983 36.49 19.79 34.39
N ASP A 984 36.88 18.59 34.81
CA ASP A 984 37.25 18.25 36.17
C ASP A 984 38.77 18.26 36.36
N LEU A 985 39.17 18.41 37.64
CA LEU A 985 40.57 18.27 38.04
C LEU A 985 40.76 16.99 38.84
N VAL A 986 41.82 16.25 38.53
CA VAL A 986 42.25 15.10 39.33
C VAL A 986 43.56 15.44 40.03
N VAL A 987 43.60 15.20 41.33
CA VAL A 987 44.79 15.41 42.16
C VAL A 987 45.11 14.15 42.95
N ARG A 988 46.40 13.96 43.21
CA ARG A 988 46.88 12.90 44.09
C ARG A 988 47.67 13.50 45.25
N ASP A 989 47.37 13.07 46.46
CA ASP A 989 48.17 13.38 47.65
C ASP A 989 49.42 12.49 47.79
N THR A 990 50.34 12.88 48.67
CA THR A 990 51.57 12.12 48.96
C THR A 990 51.32 10.74 49.56
N ALA A 991 50.14 10.48 50.12
CA ALA A 991 49.75 9.17 50.66
C ALA A 991 49.13 8.24 49.59
N GLY A 992 48.99 8.73 48.34
CA GLY A 992 48.41 7.96 47.25
C GLY A 992 46.87 7.98 47.21
N GLY A 993 46.23 8.89 47.95
CA GLY A 993 44.82 9.21 47.80
C GLY A 993 44.58 9.97 46.50
N LEU A 994 43.67 9.49 45.66
CA LEU A 994 43.23 10.16 44.44
C LEU A 994 41.93 10.90 44.72
N TYR A 995 41.85 12.16 44.31
CA TYR A 995 40.67 13.00 44.48
C TYR A 995 40.29 13.67 43.17
N ARG A 996 38.99 13.72 42.91
CA ARG A 996 38.37 14.61 41.91
C ARG A 996 38.03 15.92 42.58
N LEU A 997 38.30 17.04 41.93
CA LEU A 997 37.69 18.32 42.24
C LEU A 997 36.73 18.64 41.09
N PRO A 998 35.41 18.64 41.33
CA PRO A 998 34.44 18.82 40.27
C PRO A 998 34.52 20.23 39.68
N GLY A 999 34.52 20.33 38.35
CA GLY A 999 34.42 21.61 37.64
C GLY A 999 33.10 22.32 37.94
N THR A 1000 33.14 23.65 38.05
CA THR A 1000 31.90 24.44 38.21
C THR A 1000 31.40 25.05 36.91
N GLY A 1001 32.19 25.00 35.82
CA GLY A 1001 31.85 25.64 34.55
C GLY A 1001 31.94 27.17 34.61
N THR A 1002 32.50 27.73 35.68
CA THR A 1002 32.70 29.19 35.86
C THR A 1002 34.17 29.55 36.08
N GLY A 1003 35.07 28.62 35.74
CA GLY A 1003 36.50 28.78 36.00
C GLY A 1003 36.90 28.46 37.45
N THR A 1004 36.16 27.66 38.20
CA THR A 1004 36.58 27.22 39.55
C THR A 1004 36.15 25.78 39.83
N PHE A 1005 36.51 25.24 40.99
CA PHE A 1005 36.24 23.86 41.39
C PHE A 1005 35.44 23.77 42.68
N GLY A 1006 34.60 22.75 42.79
CA GLY A 1006 33.91 22.38 44.03
C GLY A 1006 34.80 21.64 45.04
N ALA A 1007 34.19 21.19 46.13
CA ALA A 1007 34.87 20.42 47.16
C ALA A 1007 35.43 19.10 46.60
N ARG A 1008 36.65 18.74 47.03
CA ARG A 1008 37.30 17.50 46.57
C ARG A 1008 36.51 16.26 47.04
N VAL A 1009 36.43 15.26 46.17
CA VAL A 1009 35.84 13.94 46.45
C VAL A 1009 36.93 12.90 46.29
N LYS A 1010 37.12 12.02 47.28
CA LYS A 1010 38.08 10.92 47.18
C LYS A 1010 37.51 9.85 46.24
N ILE A 1011 38.26 9.51 45.20
CA ILE A 1011 37.85 8.58 44.14
C ILE A 1011 38.77 7.35 44.01
N GLY A 1012 39.86 7.32 44.77
CA GLY A 1012 40.78 6.19 44.79
C GLY A 1012 41.81 6.23 45.92
N ALA A 1013 42.47 5.09 46.14
CA ALA A 1013 43.60 4.91 47.05
C ALA A 1013 44.66 3.99 46.42
N GLY A 1014 45.91 4.01 46.92
CA GLY A 1014 46.99 3.18 46.37
C GLY A 1014 47.69 3.76 45.13
N TRP A 1015 47.40 5.02 44.78
CA TRP A 1015 47.90 5.65 43.55
C TRP A 1015 49.36 6.14 43.63
N GLN A 1016 50.05 5.90 44.75
CA GLN A 1016 51.49 6.20 44.89
C GLN A 1016 52.36 5.33 43.96
N ASN A 1017 51.84 4.21 43.46
CA ASN A 1017 52.54 3.31 42.53
C ASN A 1017 52.70 3.91 41.12
N TYR A 1018 51.91 4.94 40.77
CA TYR A 1018 52.05 5.68 39.52
C TYR A 1018 53.10 6.79 39.70
N LYS A 1019 54.19 6.77 38.94
CA LYS A 1019 55.13 7.91 38.94
C LYS A 1019 54.62 9.09 38.12
N GLY A 1020 53.71 8.83 37.16
CA GLY A 1020 53.10 9.83 36.30
C GLY A 1020 51.58 9.70 36.28
N ILE A 1021 50.91 10.84 36.44
CA ILE A 1021 49.47 11.03 36.25
C ILE A 1021 49.36 12.27 35.37
N PHE A 1022 48.77 12.12 34.18
CA PHE A 1022 48.78 13.10 33.11
C PHE A 1022 47.37 13.39 32.61
#